data_AF-A0A496B2H1-F1
#
_entry.id   AF-A0A496B2H1-F1
#
_cell.length_a   1.000
_cell.length_b   1.000
_cell.length_c   1.000
_cell.angle_alpha   90.00
_cell.angle_beta   90.00
_cell.angle_gamma   90.00
#
_symmetry.space_group_name_H-M   'P 1'
#
loop_
_entity.id
_entity.type
_entity.pdbx_description
1 polymer ?
#
loop_
_entity_poly.entity_id
_entity_poly.type
_entity_poly.pdbx_seq_one_letter_code
_entity_poly.pdbx_strand_id
1 'polypeptide(L)'
;MKLFVPGRICLFGEHSDWAGGHRRSNAQLEKGYTLITSTNQGVYADVQPHPTSLKLKTTLSNGTRHGPYTLPMEQDALLAEAEKGGFFSYAAGVAYQILTNYRVQGLEIDNYLTDLPVKKGLSSSAAICVLVARAFNRIYDLKMTTRGEMEYAYRGETTTPSRCGRMDQGCAYTHPILMTFDGDRVDVSEVSVPEALYLVIVDLGAGKDTRLILNQLNHCYPFAETQLDQDVQHYLGPLSAEITKSAYQALREGDAEAVGALMRRAQEEFDKHLIPACPSELQAPVLHKVLNYEPIQPYIWGGKGVGSQGDGSAQFIVKDEESQRKVIEIIERDLGMSCLKLVIEAGRHIRKAVIPAAGFGTRLFPASKAIKKELFPVIDSTGRAKPAIMAIVEEAVNAGIEEVCLIVQKGDTELFESFFKTPPRIEHYNKLSQENKGYCDYVLELGRRVTFVTQDVQEGFGHAVYCARDWVGNEPFLLMLGDHLYGSDEESSCAKQVLDAYARVRHSVVGLKVTPIQELSNFGCVTGVWQEEKGSREQHSLLQVTEFYEKPDADYAREYLHVDSMAPDEFLSVFGIYALTPQIFAFLEQNIKHNHREHGEFQLTSCLDELRKAEGFSGYLVKGRRFDIGLPEEYRQTVIDFRNA
;
A
#
# COMPACT_ATOMS: atom_id res chain seq x y z
N MET A 1 7.76 19.37 3.76
CA MET A 1 7.64 17.94 3.39
C MET A 1 6.86 17.87 2.10
N LYS A 2 7.35 17.12 1.11
CA LYS A 2 6.65 16.98 -0.18
C LYS A 2 5.62 15.87 -0.12
N LEU A 3 4.41 16.13 -0.60
CA LEU A 3 3.34 15.16 -0.72
C LEU A 3 2.82 15.09 -2.15
N PHE A 4 2.33 13.90 -2.50
CA PHE A 4 1.58 13.62 -3.72
C PHE A 4 0.29 12.87 -3.35
N VAL A 5 -0.81 13.24 -3.98
CA VAL A 5 -2.08 12.51 -3.94
C VAL A 5 -2.57 12.35 -5.37
N PRO A 6 -2.72 11.12 -5.87
CA PRO A 6 -3.19 10.89 -7.23
C PRO A 6 -4.69 11.23 -7.35
N GLY A 7 -5.19 11.35 -8.57
CA GLY A 7 -6.61 11.16 -8.85
C GLY A 7 -7.01 9.68 -8.77
N ARG A 8 -8.27 9.38 -9.06
CA ARG A 8 -8.78 8.00 -9.12
C ARG A 8 -9.66 7.77 -10.34
N ILE A 9 -9.64 6.56 -10.86
CA ILE A 9 -10.59 6.07 -11.85
C ILE A 9 -11.32 4.84 -11.33
N CYS A 10 -12.62 4.77 -11.61
CA CYS A 10 -13.41 3.57 -11.37
C CYS A 10 -13.26 2.63 -12.56
N LEU A 11 -12.69 1.45 -12.34
CA LEU A 11 -12.60 0.40 -13.34
C LEU A 11 -13.96 -0.30 -13.47
N PHE A 12 -14.57 -0.63 -12.33
CA PHE A 12 -15.87 -1.30 -12.26
C PHE A 12 -16.67 -0.90 -11.02
N GLY A 13 -18.00 -0.99 -11.13
CA GLY A 13 -18.90 -0.84 -10.00
C GLY A 13 -19.36 0.58 -9.76
N GLU A 14 -19.40 1.44 -10.78
CA GLU A 14 -19.89 2.81 -10.66
C GLU A 14 -21.23 2.88 -9.93
N HIS A 15 -21.43 3.94 -9.14
CA HIS A 15 -22.64 4.18 -8.35
C HIS A 15 -22.90 3.21 -7.18
N SER A 16 -22.16 2.11 -7.08
CA SER A 16 -22.36 1.11 -6.03
C SER A 16 -22.07 1.63 -4.63
N ASP A 17 -21.31 2.72 -4.51
CA ASP A 17 -20.95 3.33 -3.23
C ASP A 17 -22.13 3.99 -2.51
N TRP A 18 -22.98 4.73 -3.22
CA TRP A 18 -24.23 5.26 -2.66
C TRP A 18 -25.35 4.22 -2.69
N ALA A 19 -25.42 3.35 -3.71
CA ALA A 19 -26.43 2.30 -3.79
C ALA A 19 -26.32 1.32 -2.61
N GLY A 20 -25.11 0.86 -2.30
CA GLY A 20 -24.83 0.03 -1.11
C GLY A 20 -25.08 0.77 0.21
N GLY A 21 -25.01 2.10 0.20
CA GLY A 21 -25.36 2.96 1.35
C GLY A 21 -26.83 2.87 1.76
N HIS A 22 -27.74 2.61 0.80
CA HIS A 22 -29.17 2.44 1.09
C HIS A 22 -29.50 1.18 1.91
N ARG A 23 -28.54 0.26 2.09
CA ARG A 23 -28.70 -0.91 2.99
C ARG A 23 -28.97 -0.53 4.45
N ARG A 24 -28.63 0.70 4.87
CA ARG A 24 -29.02 1.26 6.18
C ARG A 24 -30.54 1.33 6.36
N SER A 25 -31.29 1.50 5.27
CA SER A 25 -32.75 1.63 5.25
C SER A 25 -33.43 0.37 4.71
N ASN A 26 -32.76 -0.39 3.84
CA ASN A 26 -33.25 -1.63 3.27
C ASN A 26 -32.15 -2.70 3.21
N ALA A 27 -32.09 -3.56 4.23
CA ALA A 27 -31.06 -4.60 4.34
C ALA A 27 -31.13 -5.70 3.26
N GLN A 28 -32.21 -5.75 2.46
CA GLN A 28 -32.37 -6.71 1.35
C GLN A 28 -31.62 -6.29 0.09
N LEU A 29 -31.23 -5.02 -0.06
CA LEU A 29 -30.43 -4.54 -1.19
C LEU A 29 -29.05 -5.19 -1.17
N GLU A 30 -28.44 -5.47 -2.32
CA GLU A 30 -27.08 -6.04 -2.39
C GLU A 30 -26.03 -5.05 -1.84
N LYS A 31 -24.91 -5.57 -1.35
CA LYS A 31 -23.75 -4.73 -0.97
C LYS A 31 -23.19 -4.04 -2.21
N GLY A 32 -22.69 -2.83 -2.02
CA GLY A 32 -21.97 -2.12 -3.07
C GLY A 32 -20.54 -2.62 -3.21
N TYR A 33 -20.04 -2.73 -4.44
CA TYR A 33 -18.64 -3.06 -4.72
C TYR A 33 -18.10 -2.10 -5.78
N THR A 34 -16.95 -1.48 -5.54
CA THR A 34 -16.24 -0.68 -6.55
C THR A 34 -14.80 -1.16 -6.66
N LEU A 35 -14.31 -1.33 -7.87
CA LEU A 35 -12.92 -1.60 -8.17
C LEU A 35 -12.32 -0.35 -8.81
N ILE A 36 -11.40 0.31 -8.12
CA ILE A 36 -10.83 1.58 -8.55
C ILE A 36 -9.30 1.50 -8.60
N THR A 37 -8.67 2.40 -9.37
CA THR A 37 -7.21 2.56 -9.37
C THR A 37 -6.83 4.03 -9.38
N SER A 38 -5.65 4.35 -8.86
CA SER A 38 -5.09 5.70 -8.89
C SER A 38 -4.63 6.10 -10.29
N THR A 39 -4.66 7.40 -10.59
CA THR A 39 -4.06 7.95 -11.80
C THR A 39 -2.59 8.30 -11.61
N ASN A 40 -1.86 8.48 -12.71
CA ASN A 40 -0.47 8.96 -12.70
C ASN A 40 -0.38 10.47 -12.40
N GLN A 41 -1.49 11.19 -12.61
CA GLN A 41 -1.64 12.61 -12.34
C GLN A 41 -2.32 12.82 -10.98
N GLY A 42 -2.10 13.97 -10.36
CA GLY A 42 -2.61 14.28 -9.05
C GLY A 42 -2.34 15.70 -8.59
N VAL A 43 -2.25 15.83 -7.27
CA VAL A 43 -2.01 17.07 -6.54
C VAL A 43 -0.67 16.93 -5.81
N TYR A 44 0.25 17.85 -6.08
CA TYR A 44 1.56 17.91 -5.45
C TYR A 44 1.62 19.09 -4.50
N ALA A 45 2.13 18.88 -3.29
CA ALA A 45 2.24 19.96 -2.32
C ALA A 45 3.53 19.92 -1.49
N ASP A 46 3.97 21.08 -1.03
CA ASP A 46 4.90 21.20 0.09
C ASP A 46 4.10 21.58 1.34
N VAL A 47 4.39 20.89 2.44
CA VAL A 47 3.68 21.02 3.70
C VAL A 47 4.65 21.36 4.82
N GLN A 48 4.30 22.36 5.61
CA GLN A 48 5.07 22.79 6.79
C GLN A 48 4.13 22.98 8.00
N PRO A 49 4.60 22.74 9.23
CA PRO A 49 3.82 23.07 10.41
C PRO A 49 3.63 24.59 10.53
N HIS A 50 2.48 25.01 11.06
CA HIS A 50 2.18 26.41 11.36
C HIS A 50 1.57 26.51 12.76
N PRO A 51 1.96 27.50 13.59
CA PRO A 51 1.61 27.49 15.01
C PRO A 51 0.10 27.63 15.29
N THR A 52 -0.65 28.36 14.45
CA THR A 52 -2.03 28.79 14.78
C THR A 52 -3.03 28.77 13.62
N SER A 53 -2.62 28.40 12.41
CA SER A 53 -3.46 28.65 11.22
C SER A 53 -3.28 27.60 10.15
N LEU A 54 -4.37 27.30 9.44
CA LEU A 54 -4.34 26.57 8.18
C LEU A 54 -4.15 27.57 7.03
N LYS A 55 -3.03 27.46 6.33
CA LYS A 55 -2.72 28.24 5.13
C LYS A 55 -2.72 27.33 3.91
N LEU A 56 -3.45 27.71 2.87
CA LEU A 56 -3.48 26.98 1.60
C LEU A 56 -3.16 27.91 0.43
N LYS A 57 -2.13 27.54 -0.33
CA LYS A 57 -1.88 28.02 -1.69
C LYS A 57 -2.18 26.87 -2.64
N THR A 58 -2.82 27.17 -3.77
CA THR A 58 -3.23 26.14 -4.73
C THR A 58 -2.88 26.54 -6.15
N THR A 59 -2.49 25.56 -6.95
CA THR A 59 -2.17 25.73 -8.38
C THR A 59 -3.13 24.86 -9.17
N LEU A 60 -3.95 25.49 -10.01
CA LEU A 60 -4.88 24.81 -10.90
C LEU A 60 -4.15 24.14 -12.07
N SER A 61 -4.83 23.23 -12.77
CA SER A 61 -4.27 22.48 -13.90
C SER A 61 -3.83 23.33 -15.10
N ASN A 62 -4.31 24.57 -15.19
CA ASN A 62 -3.86 25.54 -16.19
C ASN A 62 -2.68 26.40 -15.72
N GLY A 63 -2.08 26.08 -14.56
CA GLY A 63 -0.99 26.82 -13.95
C GLY A 63 -1.43 28.07 -13.15
N THR A 64 -2.72 28.39 -13.10
CA THR A 64 -3.21 29.54 -12.34
C THR A 64 -3.08 29.27 -10.84
N ARG A 65 -2.51 30.22 -10.10
CA ARG A 65 -2.27 30.09 -8.66
C ARG A 65 -3.25 30.94 -7.86
N HIS A 66 -3.83 30.38 -6.80
CA HIS A 66 -4.72 31.06 -5.87
C HIS A 66 -4.22 30.97 -4.42
N GLY A 67 -4.64 31.93 -3.59
CA GLY A 67 -4.23 32.05 -2.19
C GLY A 67 -3.05 33.01 -1.97
N PRO A 68 -2.43 33.01 -0.77
CA PRO A 68 -2.74 32.12 0.35
C PRO A 68 -4.10 32.44 0.97
N TYR A 69 -4.93 31.40 1.12
CA TYR A 69 -6.09 31.45 2.01
C TYR A 69 -5.63 31.08 3.41
N THR A 70 -6.02 31.85 4.41
CA THR A 70 -5.59 31.63 5.80
C THR A 70 -6.82 31.54 6.70
N LEU A 71 -6.90 30.49 7.51
CA LEU A 71 -7.90 30.33 8.57
C LEU A 71 -7.22 30.06 9.92
N PRO A 72 -7.74 30.61 11.02
CA PRO A 72 -7.31 30.18 12.34
C PRO A 72 -7.69 28.70 12.56
N MET A 73 -6.83 27.96 13.26
CA MET A 73 -7.13 26.58 13.71
C MET A 73 -8.10 26.59 14.89
N GLU A 74 -9.31 27.08 14.65
CA GLU A 74 -10.40 27.17 15.62
C GLU A 74 -11.62 26.44 15.05
N GLN A 75 -12.30 25.63 15.88
CA GLN A 75 -13.38 24.75 15.43
C GLN A 75 -14.50 25.52 14.71
N ASP A 76 -14.99 26.63 15.30
CA ASP A 76 -16.07 27.43 14.73
C ASP A 76 -15.66 28.09 13.40
N ALA A 77 -14.42 28.55 13.29
CA ALA A 77 -13.93 29.18 12.07
C ALA A 77 -13.76 28.18 10.92
N LEU A 78 -13.23 26.99 11.21
CA LEU A 78 -13.08 25.92 10.21
C LEU A 78 -14.44 25.37 9.76
N LEU A 79 -15.37 25.18 10.69
CA LEU A 79 -16.73 24.72 10.37
C LEU A 79 -17.47 25.75 9.51
N ALA A 80 -17.43 27.03 9.91
CA ALA A 80 -18.08 28.09 9.15
C ALA A 80 -17.51 28.24 7.72
N GLU A 81 -16.21 28.00 7.50
CA GLU A 81 -15.67 27.96 6.14
C GLU A 81 -16.09 26.70 5.38
N ALA A 82 -16.09 25.53 6.03
CA ALA A 82 -16.49 24.27 5.41
C ALA A 82 -17.93 24.36 4.85
N GLU A 83 -18.84 25.00 5.60
CA GLU A 83 -20.26 25.16 5.23
C GLU A 83 -20.51 26.16 4.08
N LYS A 84 -19.62 27.14 3.85
CA LYS A 84 -19.78 28.12 2.74
C LYS A 84 -19.78 27.45 1.37
N GLY A 85 -19.07 26.34 1.24
CA GLY A 85 -18.74 25.73 -0.04
C GLY A 85 -17.71 26.55 -0.83
N GLY A 86 -16.94 25.87 -1.68
CA GLY A 86 -15.89 26.50 -2.48
C GLY A 86 -14.68 25.59 -2.60
N PHE A 87 -13.55 26.14 -3.05
CA PHE A 87 -12.31 25.36 -3.13
C PHE A 87 -11.71 25.11 -1.74
N PHE A 88 -11.71 26.13 -0.88
CA PHE A 88 -11.06 26.05 0.43
C PHE A 88 -11.90 25.33 1.49
N SER A 89 -13.21 25.18 1.27
CA SER A 89 -14.11 24.48 2.19
C SER A 89 -13.71 23.03 2.42
N TYR A 90 -13.13 22.36 1.41
CA TYR A 90 -12.64 20.99 1.54
C TYR A 90 -11.50 20.88 2.56
N ALA A 91 -10.52 21.78 2.47
CA ALA A 91 -9.41 21.81 3.41
C ALA A 91 -9.87 22.18 4.82
N ALA A 92 -10.78 23.15 4.93
CA ALA A 92 -11.37 23.55 6.21
C ALA A 92 -12.17 22.40 6.86
N GLY A 93 -12.97 21.66 6.08
CA GLY A 93 -13.76 20.53 6.57
C GLY A 93 -12.88 19.41 7.11
N VAL A 94 -11.80 19.03 6.42
CA VAL A 94 -10.86 18.01 6.91
C VAL A 94 -10.12 18.51 8.16
N ALA A 95 -9.63 19.75 8.14
CA ALA A 95 -8.95 20.32 9.31
C ALA A 95 -9.87 20.41 10.53
N TYR A 96 -11.16 20.74 10.35
CA TYR A 96 -12.17 20.70 11.40
C TYR A 96 -12.27 19.30 12.01
N GLN A 97 -12.46 18.27 11.18
CA GLN A 97 -12.56 16.89 11.65
C GLN A 97 -11.30 16.44 12.40
N ILE A 98 -10.11 16.80 11.92
CA ILE A 98 -8.86 16.44 12.60
C ILE A 98 -8.71 17.20 13.91
N LEU A 99 -8.96 18.51 13.94
CA LEU A 99 -8.88 19.32 15.16
C LEU A 99 -9.86 18.87 16.25
N THR A 100 -11.02 18.34 15.86
CA THR A 100 -12.00 17.79 16.80
C THR A 100 -11.55 16.47 17.45
N ASN A 101 -10.75 15.67 16.74
CA ASN A 101 -10.37 14.32 17.20
C ASN A 101 -8.92 14.22 17.69
N TYR A 102 -8.05 15.17 17.31
CA TYR A 102 -6.63 15.17 17.64
C TYR A 102 -6.16 16.52 18.18
N ARG A 103 -5.11 16.49 18.99
CA ARG A 103 -4.42 17.71 19.46
C ARG A 103 -3.37 18.12 18.44
N VAL A 104 -3.77 18.96 17.50
CA VAL A 104 -2.89 19.48 16.43
C VAL A 104 -2.85 21.01 16.43
N GLN A 105 -1.82 21.57 15.79
CA GLN A 105 -1.74 22.98 15.43
C GLN A 105 -2.06 23.16 13.93
N GLY A 106 -1.66 24.27 13.32
CA GLY A 106 -1.94 24.56 11.92
C GLY A 106 -0.92 23.99 10.94
N LEU A 107 -1.21 24.14 9.66
CA LEU A 107 -0.33 23.75 8.56
C LEU A 107 -0.25 24.87 7.53
N GLU A 108 0.89 25.00 6.88
CA GLU A 108 1.00 25.67 5.58
C GLU A 108 1.13 24.59 4.49
N ILE A 109 0.14 24.57 3.59
CA ILE A 109 0.07 23.65 2.44
C ILE A 109 0.20 24.50 1.18
N ASP A 110 1.29 24.29 0.45
CA ASP A 110 1.52 24.89 -0.86
C ASP A 110 1.36 23.82 -1.94
N ASN A 111 0.14 23.70 -2.48
CA ASN A 111 -0.09 22.91 -3.68
C ASN A 111 0.52 23.64 -4.89
N TYR A 112 1.75 23.25 -5.22
CA TYR A 112 2.58 23.91 -6.24
C TYR A 112 2.35 23.36 -7.65
N LEU A 113 1.74 22.19 -7.80
CA LEU A 113 1.41 21.58 -9.08
C LEU A 113 0.16 20.73 -8.96
N THR A 114 -0.76 20.90 -9.90
CA THR A 114 -1.88 19.97 -10.13
C THR A 114 -1.88 19.63 -11.60
N ASP A 115 -1.52 18.42 -11.97
CA ASP A 115 -1.61 17.92 -13.34
C ASP A 115 -2.86 17.06 -13.56
N LEU A 116 -3.69 16.91 -12.52
CA LEU A 116 -4.99 16.27 -12.58
C LEU A 116 -6.00 17.09 -13.42
N PRO A 117 -6.61 16.51 -14.47
CA PRO A 117 -7.64 17.18 -15.25
C PRO A 117 -8.91 17.44 -14.42
N VAL A 118 -9.19 18.72 -14.16
CA VAL A 118 -10.33 19.14 -13.33
C VAL A 118 -11.65 18.89 -14.06
N LYS A 119 -12.70 18.46 -13.33
CA LYS A 119 -14.07 18.18 -13.81
C LYS A 119 -14.26 17.00 -14.76
N LYS A 120 -13.27 16.11 -14.92
CA LYS A 120 -13.36 14.93 -15.81
C LYS A 120 -13.62 13.59 -15.10
N GLY A 121 -14.29 13.62 -13.94
CA GLY A 121 -14.61 12.41 -13.17
C GLY A 121 -13.41 11.76 -12.45
N LEU A 122 -12.32 12.50 -12.25
CA LEU A 122 -11.07 12.03 -11.61
C LEU A 122 -10.90 12.45 -10.13
N SER A 123 -11.99 12.86 -9.47
CA SER A 123 -12.07 13.13 -8.01
C SER A 123 -11.15 14.22 -7.47
N SER A 124 -11.11 15.38 -8.13
CA SER A 124 -10.25 16.50 -7.71
C SER A 124 -10.53 17.04 -6.30
N SER A 125 -11.78 17.04 -5.82
CA SER A 125 -12.11 17.47 -4.44
C SER A 125 -11.60 16.47 -3.40
N ALA A 126 -11.83 15.19 -3.63
CA ALA A 126 -11.37 14.13 -2.74
C ALA A 126 -9.83 14.08 -2.64
N ALA A 127 -9.11 14.30 -3.74
CA ALA A 127 -7.65 14.38 -3.72
C ALA A 127 -7.14 15.52 -2.80
N ILE A 128 -7.84 16.67 -2.78
CA ILE A 128 -7.52 17.77 -1.85
C ILE A 128 -7.84 17.36 -0.40
N CYS A 129 -8.99 16.73 -0.15
CA CYS A 129 -9.35 16.24 1.18
C CYS A 129 -8.30 15.26 1.73
N VAL A 130 -7.89 14.28 0.91
CA VAL A 130 -6.86 13.29 1.23
C VAL A 130 -5.52 13.96 1.45
N LEU A 131 -5.14 14.94 0.62
CA LEU A 131 -3.89 15.69 0.79
C LEU A 131 -3.82 16.36 2.16
N VAL A 132 -4.90 17.00 2.58
CA VAL A 132 -4.97 17.68 3.88
C VAL A 132 -4.92 16.65 5.03
N ALA A 133 -5.65 15.54 4.92
CA ALA A 133 -5.62 14.49 5.93
C ALA A 133 -4.21 13.88 6.08
N ARG A 134 -3.56 13.56 4.96
CA ARG A 134 -2.19 13.07 4.89
C ARG A 134 -1.18 14.08 5.43
N ALA A 135 -1.36 15.36 5.12
CA ALA A 135 -0.52 16.44 5.63
C ALA A 135 -0.53 16.49 7.16
N PHE A 136 -1.70 16.47 7.78
CA PHE A 136 -1.81 16.39 9.24
C PHE A 136 -1.24 15.09 9.80
N ASN A 137 -1.55 13.95 9.16
CA ASN A 137 -1.06 12.64 9.59
C ASN A 137 0.47 12.62 9.73
N ARG A 138 1.16 13.12 8.70
CA ARG A 138 2.62 13.08 8.62
C ARG A 138 3.28 14.13 9.51
N ILE A 139 2.81 15.38 9.50
CA ILE A 139 3.42 16.47 10.28
C ILE A 139 3.28 16.26 11.79
N TYR A 140 2.15 15.69 12.24
CA TYR A 140 1.87 15.47 13.66
C TYR A 140 1.99 14.01 14.10
N ASP A 141 2.47 13.13 13.22
CA ASP A 141 2.65 11.70 13.49
C ASP A 141 1.42 11.05 14.13
N LEU A 142 0.24 11.28 13.53
CA LEU A 142 -1.05 10.86 14.08
C LEU A 142 -1.27 9.33 14.05
N LYS A 143 -0.31 8.58 13.50
CA LYS A 143 -0.36 7.11 13.31
C LYS A 143 -1.61 6.63 12.58
N MET A 144 -2.20 7.46 11.71
CA MET A 144 -3.33 7.02 10.88
C MET A 144 -2.81 6.12 9.75
N THR A 145 -3.52 5.01 9.51
CA THR A 145 -3.34 4.19 8.32
C THR A 145 -3.85 4.93 7.07
N THR A 146 -3.53 4.46 5.86
CA THR A 146 -4.10 5.00 4.60
C THR A 146 -5.63 5.00 4.61
N ARG A 147 -6.25 3.96 5.20
CA ARG A 147 -7.69 3.90 5.44
C ARG A 147 -8.14 5.02 6.38
N GLY A 148 -7.38 5.31 7.44
CA GLY A 148 -7.64 6.44 8.33
C GLY A 148 -7.62 7.78 7.61
N GLU A 149 -6.62 8.01 6.74
CA GLU A 149 -6.55 9.21 5.89
C GLU A 149 -7.79 9.34 4.98
N MET A 150 -8.20 8.23 4.33
CA MET A 150 -9.40 8.16 3.51
C MET A 150 -10.68 8.50 4.29
N GLU A 151 -10.85 7.96 5.50
CA GLU A 151 -12.05 8.21 6.33
C GLU A 151 -12.12 9.66 6.83
N TYR A 152 -11.00 10.26 7.24
CA TYR A 152 -10.98 11.67 7.64
C TYR A 152 -11.19 12.61 6.45
N ALA A 153 -10.66 12.27 5.28
CA ALA A 153 -10.94 12.98 4.04
C ALA A 153 -12.45 12.94 3.71
N TYR A 154 -13.09 11.78 3.84
CA TYR A 154 -14.52 11.63 3.59
C TYR A 154 -15.36 12.45 4.59
N ARG A 155 -15.06 12.33 5.89
CA ARG A 155 -15.76 13.12 6.94
C ARG A 155 -15.61 14.62 6.68
N GLY A 156 -14.42 15.07 6.31
CA GLY A 156 -14.16 16.46 5.98
C GLY A 156 -14.97 16.93 4.78
N GLU A 157 -15.03 16.13 3.72
CA GLU A 157 -15.84 16.46 2.53
C GLU A 157 -17.33 16.50 2.85
N THR A 158 -17.85 15.59 3.67
CA THR A 158 -19.26 15.59 4.12
C THR A 158 -19.62 16.73 5.07
N THR A 159 -18.62 17.44 5.61
CA THR A 159 -18.83 18.68 6.38
C THR A 159 -19.12 19.87 5.45
N THR A 160 -18.84 19.73 4.16
CA THR A 160 -19.13 20.75 3.14
C THR A 160 -20.49 20.51 2.48
N PRO A 161 -21.03 21.47 1.69
CA PRO A 161 -22.23 21.24 0.88
C PRO A 161 -22.08 20.18 -0.24
N SER A 162 -20.90 19.59 -0.41
CA SER A 162 -20.66 18.52 -1.40
C SER A 162 -21.47 17.27 -1.07
N ARG A 163 -22.06 16.67 -2.11
CA ARG A 163 -22.76 15.38 -2.02
C ARG A 163 -21.92 14.27 -2.68
N CYS A 164 -20.63 14.21 -2.36
CA CYS A 164 -19.76 13.18 -2.92
C CYS A 164 -20.10 11.80 -2.36
N GLY A 165 -19.91 10.78 -3.20
CA GLY A 165 -19.88 9.40 -2.75
C GLY A 165 -18.59 9.08 -1.99
N ARG A 166 -18.52 7.89 -1.38
CA ARG A 166 -17.36 7.40 -0.60
C ARG A 166 -16.26 6.81 -1.46
N MET A 167 -16.57 6.46 -2.71
CA MET A 167 -15.60 5.88 -3.65
C MET A 167 -14.42 6.84 -3.92
N ASP A 168 -14.69 8.14 -3.94
CA ASP A 168 -13.74 9.15 -4.42
C ASP A 168 -12.52 9.31 -3.52
N GLN A 169 -12.69 9.12 -2.21
CA GLN A 169 -11.59 9.19 -1.25
C GLN A 169 -10.63 8.00 -1.38
N GLY A 170 -10.98 6.96 -2.14
CA GLY A 170 -10.09 5.88 -2.50
C GLY A 170 -8.82 6.33 -3.26
N CYS A 171 -8.77 7.57 -3.75
CA CYS A 171 -7.53 8.22 -4.20
C CYS A 171 -6.44 8.35 -3.11
N ALA A 172 -6.75 8.02 -1.85
CA ALA A 172 -5.76 7.81 -0.80
C ALA A 172 -4.77 6.68 -1.13
N TYR A 173 -5.18 5.69 -1.91
CA TYR A 173 -4.35 4.56 -2.32
C TYR A 173 -3.67 4.84 -3.65
N THR A 174 -2.46 4.31 -3.83
CA THR A 174 -1.63 4.45 -5.05
C THR A 174 -1.66 3.21 -5.94
N HIS A 175 -2.50 2.24 -5.61
CA HIS A 175 -2.65 0.96 -6.26
C HIS A 175 -4.15 0.67 -6.44
N PRO A 176 -4.53 -0.31 -7.28
CA PRO A 176 -5.93 -0.65 -7.40
C PRO A 176 -6.47 -1.23 -6.09
N ILE A 177 -7.70 -0.87 -5.76
CA ILE A 177 -8.38 -1.35 -4.55
C ILE A 177 -9.82 -1.77 -4.87
N LEU A 178 -10.27 -2.82 -4.20
CA LEU A 178 -11.68 -3.19 -4.10
C LEU A 178 -12.26 -2.57 -2.84
N MET A 179 -13.29 -1.73 -2.99
CA MET A 179 -14.05 -1.17 -1.88
C MET A 179 -15.41 -1.87 -1.79
N THR A 180 -15.81 -2.25 -0.59
CA THR A 180 -17.12 -2.86 -0.29
C THR A 180 -17.93 -1.91 0.60
N PHE A 181 -19.17 -1.63 0.21
CA PHE A 181 -20.09 -0.72 0.90
C PHE A 181 -21.28 -1.50 1.46
N ASP A 182 -21.45 -1.46 2.78
CA ASP A 182 -22.53 -2.15 3.49
C ASP A 182 -23.17 -1.18 4.50
N GLY A 183 -24.09 -0.34 3.99
CA GLY A 183 -24.62 0.80 4.75
C GLY A 183 -23.51 1.80 5.07
N ASP A 184 -23.28 2.06 6.36
CA ASP A 184 -22.23 2.98 6.81
C ASP A 184 -20.84 2.32 6.93
N ARG A 185 -20.74 1.01 6.70
CA ARG A 185 -19.47 0.28 6.73
C ARG A 185 -18.83 0.29 5.34
N VAL A 186 -17.55 0.65 5.30
CA VAL A 186 -16.70 0.54 4.10
C VAL A 186 -15.53 -0.34 4.43
N ASP A 187 -15.32 -1.40 3.68
CA ASP A 187 -14.11 -2.22 3.74
C ASP A 187 -13.29 -2.05 2.46
N VAL A 188 -11.96 -2.11 2.57
CA VAL A 188 -11.03 -1.92 1.46
C VAL A 188 -10.09 -3.11 1.39
N SER A 189 -9.82 -3.60 0.19
CA SER A 189 -8.83 -4.63 -0.09
C SER A 189 -7.96 -4.17 -1.24
N GLU A 190 -6.64 -4.14 -1.03
CA GLU A 190 -5.69 -3.79 -2.07
C GLU A 190 -5.58 -4.91 -3.13
N VAL A 191 -5.26 -4.52 -4.36
CA VAL A 191 -5.14 -5.42 -5.50
C VAL A 191 -3.73 -5.31 -6.06
N SER A 192 -2.99 -6.41 -5.95
CA SER A 192 -1.75 -6.59 -6.69
C SER A 192 -2.08 -7.16 -8.07
N VAL A 193 -1.42 -6.61 -9.10
CA VAL A 193 -1.46 -7.15 -10.46
C VAL A 193 -0.07 -7.71 -10.81
N PRO A 194 0.01 -8.94 -11.38
CA PRO A 194 1.29 -9.61 -11.62
C PRO A 194 2.10 -8.98 -12.75
N GLU A 195 1.40 -8.35 -13.70
CA GLU A 195 1.97 -7.66 -14.86
C GLU A 195 1.32 -6.28 -15.03
N ALA A 196 2.00 -5.38 -15.74
CA ALA A 196 1.49 -4.04 -15.98
C ALA A 196 0.28 -4.10 -16.91
N LEU A 197 -0.79 -3.40 -16.54
CA LEU A 197 -1.98 -3.26 -17.38
C LEU A 197 -2.02 -1.84 -17.93
N TYR A 198 -2.24 -1.74 -19.24
CA TYR A 198 -2.20 -0.48 -19.96
C TYR A 198 -3.63 0.00 -20.22
N LEU A 199 -3.93 1.24 -19.85
CA LEU A 199 -5.22 1.86 -20.08
C LEU A 199 -5.08 3.20 -20.82
N VAL A 200 -6.10 3.54 -21.59
CA VAL A 200 -6.26 4.87 -22.20
C VAL A 200 -7.58 5.46 -21.72
N ILE A 201 -7.50 6.66 -21.14
CA ILE A 201 -8.69 7.43 -20.73
C ILE A 201 -8.92 8.52 -21.75
N VAL A 202 -10.13 8.61 -22.28
CA VAL A 202 -10.49 9.54 -23.35
C VAL A 202 -11.47 10.56 -22.82
N ASP A 203 -11.14 11.83 -22.95
CA ASP A 203 -12.11 12.91 -22.78
C ASP A 203 -12.94 13.03 -24.05
N LEU A 204 -14.24 12.75 -23.94
CA LEU A 204 -15.15 12.77 -25.08
C LEU A 204 -15.41 14.20 -25.59
N GLY A 205 -15.04 15.23 -24.83
CA GLY A 205 -15.23 16.63 -25.23
C GLY A 205 -16.71 17.05 -25.32
N ALA A 206 -17.61 16.23 -24.77
CA ALA A 206 -19.04 16.43 -24.76
C ALA A 206 -19.56 16.68 -23.33
N GLY A 207 -20.77 17.21 -23.22
CA GLY A 207 -21.38 17.58 -21.95
C GLY A 207 -22.28 16.49 -21.39
N LYS A 208 -22.40 16.44 -20.06
CA LYS A 208 -23.42 15.67 -19.35
C LYS A 208 -23.85 16.38 -18.06
N ASP A 209 -25.10 16.21 -17.65
CA ASP A 209 -25.58 16.61 -16.33
C ASP A 209 -25.47 15.45 -15.33
N THR A 210 -24.33 15.40 -14.65
CA THR A 210 -24.08 14.40 -13.60
C THR A 210 -25.07 14.50 -12.43
N ARG A 211 -25.58 15.69 -12.12
CA ARG A 211 -26.55 15.84 -11.01
C ARG A 211 -27.89 15.25 -11.39
N LEU A 212 -28.32 15.45 -12.64
CA LEU A 212 -29.55 14.84 -13.16
C LEU A 212 -29.46 13.31 -13.17
N ILE A 213 -28.37 12.74 -13.71
CA ILE A 213 -28.14 11.28 -13.72
C ILE A 213 -28.24 10.73 -12.29
N LEU A 214 -27.49 11.31 -11.35
CA LEU A 214 -27.48 10.83 -9.97
C LEU A 214 -28.86 10.96 -9.32
N ASN A 215 -29.59 12.05 -9.55
CA ASN A 215 -30.93 12.25 -9.00
C ASN A 215 -31.91 11.17 -9.50
N GLN A 216 -31.95 10.94 -10.82
CA GLN A 216 -32.83 9.94 -11.43
C GLN A 216 -32.52 8.52 -10.93
N LEU A 217 -31.23 8.13 -10.89
CA LEU A 217 -30.85 6.81 -10.39
C LEU A 217 -31.10 6.63 -8.89
N ASN A 218 -30.89 7.67 -8.07
CA ASN A 218 -31.17 7.61 -6.63
C ASN A 218 -32.68 7.51 -6.34
N HIS A 219 -33.55 8.03 -7.24
CA HIS A 219 -35.00 7.93 -7.07
C HIS A 219 -35.50 6.49 -7.08
N CYS A 220 -34.78 5.58 -7.74
CA CYS A 220 -35.07 4.16 -7.78
C CYS A 220 -34.76 3.44 -6.44
N TYR A 221 -34.19 4.12 -5.44
CA TYR A 221 -33.81 3.57 -4.14
C TYR A 221 -34.55 4.28 -2.99
N PRO A 222 -34.69 3.67 -1.80
CA PRO A 222 -34.24 2.31 -1.42
C PRO A 222 -35.28 1.21 -1.69
N PHE A 223 -36.50 1.57 -2.08
CA PHE A 223 -37.60 0.62 -2.34
C PHE A 223 -38.09 0.84 -3.76
N ALA A 224 -38.12 -0.23 -4.55
CA ALA A 224 -38.57 -0.15 -5.93
C ALA A 224 -40.10 -0.10 -6.00
N GLU A 225 -40.66 0.89 -6.69
CA GLU A 225 -42.10 1.04 -6.89
C GLU A 225 -42.54 0.62 -8.30
N THR A 226 -41.61 0.67 -9.27
CA THR A 226 -41.84 0.39 -10.68
C THR A 226 -40.89 -0.69 -11.22
N GLN A 227 -41.18 -1.22 -12.40
CA GLN A 227 -40.24 -2.13 -13.09
C GLN A 227 -38.90 -1.46 -13.39
N LEU A 228 -38.92 -0.17 -13.73
CA LEU A 228 -37.71 0.61 -13.95
C LEU A 228 -36.83 0.64 -12.69
N ASP A 229 -37.43 0.87 -11.52
CA ASP A 229 -36.68 0.88 -10.26
C ASP A 229 -36.06 -0.49 -9.97
N GLN A 230 -36.80 -1.57 -10.25
CA GLN A 230 -36.30 -2.94 -10.10
C GLN A 230 -35.12 -3.22 -11.04
N ASP A 231 -35.19 -2.77 -12.29
CA ASP A 231 -34.12 -2.96 -13.28
C ASP A 231 -32.86 -2.17 -12.87
N VAL A 232 -33.04 -0.93 -12.39
CA VAL A 232 -31.94 -0.11 -11.85
C VAL A 232 -31.31 -0.77 -10.63
N GLN A 233 -32.12 -1.24 -9.66
CA GLN A 233 -31.63 -1.93 -8.47
C GLN A 233 -30.97 -3.28 -8.81
N HIS A 234 -31.45 -3.98 -9.83
CA HIS A 234 -30.87 -5.24 -10.29
C HIS A 234 -29.47 -5.03 -10.88
N TYR A 235 -29.31 -4.03 -11.75
CA TYR A 235 -28.00 -3.70 -12.30
C TYR A 235 -27.04 -3.21 -11.21
N LEU A 236 -27.42 -2.16 -10.46
CA LEU A 236 -26.55 -1.54 -9.45
C LEU A 236 -26.32 -2.42 -8.20
N GLY A 237 -27.11 -3.47 -8.02
CA GLY A 237 -26.93 -4.47 -6.98
C GLY A 237 -26.23 -5.73 -7.49
N PRO A 238 -26.96 -6.86 -7.65
CA PRO A 238 -26.36 -8.18 -7.87
C PRO A 238 -25.51 -8.28 -9.14
N LEU A 239 -25.92 -7.64 -10.24
CA LEU A 239 -25.20 -7.76 -11.52
C LEU A 239 -23.87 -7.00 -11.50
N SER A 240 -23.87 -5.74 -11.05
CA SER A 240 -22.66 -4.95 -10.84
C SER A 240 -21.71 -5.61 -9.83
N ALA A 241 -22.25 -6.18 -8.75
CA ALA A 241 -21.46 -6.91 -7.75
C ALA A 241 -20.76 -8.14 -8.35
N GLU A 242 -21.45 -8.91 -9.19
CA GLU A 242 -20.88 -10.06 -9.87
C GLU A 242 -19.78 -9.64 -10.85
N ILE A 243 -20.05 -8.70 -11.75
CA ILE A 243 -19.08 -8.20 -12.73
C ILE A 243 -17.83 -7.64 -12.03
N THR A 244 -18.02 -6.86 -10.97
CA THR A 244 -16.91 -6.24 -10.22
C THR A 244 -16.05 -7.29 -9.51
N LYS A 245 -16.65 -8.33 -8.93
CA LYS A 245 -15.91 -9.44 -8.30
C LYS A 245 -15.15 -10.28 -9.34
N SER A 246 -15.76 -10.52 -10.49
CA SER A 246 -15.09 -11.19 -11.62
C SER A 246 -13.91 -10.37 -12.13
N ALA A 247 -14.05 -9.04 -12.23
CA ALA A 247 -12.97 -8.14 -12.62
C ALA A 247 -11.84 -8.09 -11.60
N TYR A 248 -12.17 -8.15 -10.30
CA TYR A 248 -11.19 -8.25 -9.22
C TYR A 248 -10.32 -9.51 -9.36
N GLN A 249 -10.91 -10.66 -9.69
CA GLN A 249 -10.13 -11.89 -9.93
C GLN A 249 -9.26 -11.76 -11.19
N ALA A 250 -9.84 -11.28 -12.30
CA ALA A 250 -9.09 -11.10 -13.55
C ALA A 250 -7.87 -10.17 -13.38
N LEU A 251 -7.98 -9.07 -12.63
CA LEU A 251 -6.83 -8.20 -12.32
C LEU A 251 -5.74 -8.95 -11.54
N ARG A 252 -6.12 -9.75 -10.53
CA ARG A 252 -5.17 -10.51 -9.71
C ARG A 252 -4.46 -11.61 -10.49
N GLU A 253 -5.11 -12.13 -11.51
CA GLU A 253 -4.55 -13.13 -12.44
C GLU A 253 -3.73 -12.48 -13.56
N GLY A 254 -3.79 -11.15 -13.72
CA GLY A 254 -3.14 -10.43 -14.82
C GLY A 254 -3.84 -10.58 -16.17
N ASP A 255 -5.10 -11.04 -16.18
CA ASP A 255 -5.85 -11.31 -17.40
C ASP A 255 -6.49 -10.03 -17.97
N ALA A 256 -5.68 -9.28 -18.72
CA ALA A 256 -6.11 -8.05 -19.39
C ALA A 256 -7.27 -8.29 -20.39
N GLU A 257 -7.31 -9.46 -21.04
CA GLU A 257 -8.35 -9.81 -22.01
C GLU A 257 -9.69 -10.02 -21.31
N ALA A 258 -9.71 -10.78 -20.21
CA ALA A 258 -10.91 -10.97 -19.38
C ALA A 258 -11.40 -9.64 -18.79
N VAL A 259 -10.50 -8.77 -18.33
CA VAL A 259 -10.85 -7.40 -17.89
C VAL A 259 -11.53 -6.63 -19.03
N GLY A 260 -11.01 -6.70 -20.26
CA GLY A 260 -11.62 -6.04 -21.41
C GLY A 260 -12.99 -6.60 -21.80
N ALA A 261 -13.16 -7.93 -21.75
CA ALA A 261 -14.45 -8.57 -21.96
C ALA A 261 -15.48 -8.15 -20.89
N LEU A 262 -15.06 -8.06 -19.63
CA LEU A 262 -15.89 -7.58 -18.54
C LEU A 262 -16.25 -6.10 -18.68
N MET A 263 -15.34 -5.25 -19.17
CA MET A 263 -15.66 -3.83 -19.46
C MET A 263 -16.78 -3.71 -20.50
N ARG A 264 -16.70 -4.49 -21.59
CA ARG A 264 -17.75 -4.53 -22.62
C ARG A 264 -19.08 -4.98 -22.04
N ARG A 265 -19.08 -6.09 -21.29
CA ARG A 265 -20.27 -6.59 -20.61
C ARG A 265 -20.87 -5.57 -19.63
N ALA A 266 -20.02 -4.90 -18.85
CA ALA A 266 -20.46 -3.85 -17.93
C ALA A 266 -21.15 -2.71 -18.67
N GLN A 267 -20.61 -2.29 -19.82
CA GLN A 267 -21.24 -1.24 -20.63
C GLN A 267 -22.59 -1.70 -21.21
N GLU A 268 -22.64 -2.87 -21.84
CA GLU A 268 -23.87 -3.39 -22.45
C GLU A 268 -25.00 -3.56 -21.42
N GLU A 269 -24.68 -4.08 -20.24
CA GLU A 269 -25.66 -4.24 -19.16
C GLU A 269 -26.04 -2.90 -18.52
N PHE A 270 -25.11 -1.94 -18.44
CA PHE A 270 -25.42 -0.57 -18.00
C PHE A 270 -26.41 0.06 -18.96
N ASP A 271 -26.15 -0.02 -20.27
CA ASP A 271 -26.97 0.60 -21.30
C ASP A 271 -28.39 0.04 -21.26
N LYS A 272 -28.51 -1.28 -21.17
CA LYS A 272 -29.79 -1.99 -21.13
C LYS A 272 -30.65 -1.59 -19.93
N HIS A 273 -30.06 -1.47 -18.74
CA HIS A 273 -30.83 -1.31 -17.51
C HIS A 273 -30.94 0.15 -17.05
N LEU A 274 -29.94 0.99 -17.32
CA LEU A 274 -29.86 2.33 -16.74
C LEU A 274 -30.22 3.46 -17.72
N ILE A 275 -30.07 3.27 -19.04
CA ILE A 275 -30.52 4.28 -20.02
C ILE A 275 -31.99 4.67 -19.82
N PRO A 276 -32.93 3.73 -19.60
CA PRO A 276 -34.33 4.09 -19.40
C PRO A 276 -34.60 5.04 -18.23
N ALA A 277 -33.73 5.05 -17.21
CA ALA A 277 -33.88 5.90 -16.03
C ALA A 277 -33.49 7.36 -16.30
N CYS A 278 -32.55 7.61 -17.21
CA CYS A 278 -32.12 8.97 -17.56
C CYS A 278 -31.73 9.04 -19.05
N PRO A 279 -32.69 8.87 -19.98
CA PRO A 279 -32.38 8.69 -21.39
C PRO A 279 -31.73 9.91 -22.04
N SER A 280 -32.02 11.12 -21.55
CA SER A 280 -31.42 12.36 -22.07
C SER A 280 -29.91 12.43 -21.89
N GLU A 281 -29.37 11.77 -20.86
CA GLU A 281 -27.95 11.84 -20.51
C GLU A 281 -27.22 10.52 -20.78
N LEU A 282 -27.90 9.38 -20.60
CA LEU A 282 -27.27 8.05 -20.65
C LEU A 282 -27.27 7.40 -22.03
N GLN A 283 -28.06 7.91 -22.99
CA GLN A 283 -27.97 7.44 -24.40
C GLN A 283 -26.59 7.65 -25.03
N ALA A 284 -25.81 8.61 -24.50
CA ALA A 284 -24.38 8.77 -24.71
C ALA A 284 -23.86 8.48 -26.15
N PRO A 285 -24.40 9.15 -27.19
CA PRO A 285 -24.05 8.84 -28.58
C PRO A 285 -22.55 9.04 -28.88
N VAL A 286 -21.88 9.97 -28.21
CA VAL A 286 -20.44 10.19 -28.40
C VAL A 286 -19.65 9.05 -27.75
N LEU A 287 -20.02 8.61 -26.55
CA LEU A 287 -19.43 7.45 -25.89
C LEU A 287 -19.51 6.21 -26.80
N HIS A 288 -20.71 5.87 -27.29
CA HIS A 288 -20.87 4.68 -28.14
C HIS A 288 -20.16 4.80 -29.48
N LYS A 289 -20.06 6.00 -30.05
CA LYS A 289 -19.24 6.23 -31.24
C LYS A 289 -17.76 5.90 -30.98
N VAL A 290 -17.22 6.31 -29.84
CA VAL A 290 -15.80 6.08 -29.49
C VAL A 290 -15.56 4.61 -29.12
N LEU A 291 -16.45 3.99 -28.34
CA LEU A 291 -16.33 2.57 -27.96
C LEU A 291 -16.35 1.64 -29.19
N ASN A 292 -17.16 1.97 -30.21
CA ASN A 292 -17.29 1.20 -31.44
C ASN A 292 -16.40 1.71 -32.58
N TYR A 293 -15.44 2.60 -32.31
CA TYR A 293 -14.58 3.14 -33.35
C TYR A 293 -13.66 2.05 -33.89
N GLU A 294 -13.85 1.67 -35.16
CA GLU A 294 -13.19 0.51 -35.78
C GLU A 294 -11.65 0.58 -35.73
N PRO A 295 -11.00 1.73 -36.01
CA PRO A 295 -9.53 1.81 -36.06
C PRO A 295 -8.80 1.48 -34.76
N ILE A 296 -9.46 1.59 -33.60
CA ILE A 296 -8.85 1.25 -32.30
C ILE A 296 -9.08 -0.22 -31.89
N GLN A 297 -10.05 -0.92 -32.49
CA GLN A 297 -10.45 -2.28 -32.10
C GLN A 297 -9.28 -3.29 -32.11
N PRO A 298 -8.34 -3.25 -33.07
CA PRO A 298 -7.20 -4.18 -33.07
C PRO A 298 -6.25 -4.02 -31.86
N TYR A 299 -6.30 -2.91 -31.15
CA TYR A 299 -5.35 -2.52 -30.10
C TYR A 299 -5.93 -2.59 -28.68
N ILE A 300 -7.26 -2.75 -28.55
CA ILE A 300 -7.97 -2.80 -27.27
C ILE A 300 -8.44 -4.23 -26.95
N TRP A 301 -8.58 -4.53 -25.66
CA TRP A 301 -9.30 -5.73 -25.18
C TRP A 301 -10.78 -5.41 -24.89
N GLY A 302 -11.08 -4.15 -24.58
CA GLY A 302 -12.43 -3.64 -24.36
C GLY A 302 -12.42 -2.23 -23.75
N GLY A 303 -13.61 -1.67 -23.54
CA GLY A 303 -13.76 -0.34 -22.95
C GLY A 303 -15.18 -0.08 -22.47
N LYS A 304 -15.33 0.98 -21.69
CA LYS A 304 -16.61 1.46 -21.11
C LYS A 304 -16.54 2.94 -20.77
N GLY A 305 -17.66 3.56 -20.44
CA GLY A 305 -17.67 4.91 -19.88
C GLY A 305 -17.20 4.95 -18.42
N VAL A 306 -16.92 6.17 -17.94
CA VAL A 306 -16.30 6.44 -16.64
C VAL A 306 -17.20 7.28 -15.73
N GLY A 307 -17.18 6.98 -14.43
CA GLY A 307 -17.86 7.78 -13.41
C GLY A 307 -19.38 7.69 -13.54
N SER A 308 -20.08 8.82 -13.67
CA SER A 308 -21.54 8.84 -13.87
C SER A 308 -22.01 8.40 -15.26
N GLN A 309 -21.13 7.84 -16.11
CA GLN A 309 -21.44 7.43 -17.50
C GLN A 309 -21.88 8.62 -18.37
N GLY A 310 -22.61 8.42 -19.47
CA GLY A 310 -22.93 9.50 -20.41
C GLY A 310 -21.72 9.97 -21.23
N ASP A 311 -21.88 11.07 -21.96
CA ASP A 311 -20.87 11.63 -22.88
C ASP A 311 -19.74 12.42 -22.16
N GLY A 312 -19.28 11.94 -21.01
CA GLY A 312 -18.18 12.57 -20.25
C GLY A 312 -16.80 12.02 -20.62
N SER A 313 -16.55 10.74 -20.35
CA SER A 313 -15.23 10.13 -20.58
C SER A 313 -15.38 8.62 -20.82
N ALA A 314 -14.48 8.07 -21.63
CA ALA A 314 -14.35 6.63 -21.85
C ALA A 314 -13.02 6.12 -21.30
N GLN A 315 -12.96 4.82 -20.99
CA GLN A 315 -11.74 4.11 -20.66
C GLN A 315 -11.61 2.86 -21.52
N PHE A 316 -10.37 2.54 -21.88
CA PHE A 316 -10.02 1.36 -22.64
C PHE A 316 -8.88 0.62 -21.94
N ILE A 317 -8.97 -0.69 -21.90
CA ILE A 317 -7.81 -1.54 -21.63
C ILE A 317 -7.19 -1.95 -22.97
N VAL A 318 -5.88 -1.74 -23.11
CA VAL A 318 -5.13 -1.98 -24.34
C VAL A 318 -4.16 -3.14 -24.18
N LYS A 319 -3.72 -3.71 -25.31
CA LYS A 319 -2.92 -4.93 -25.33
C LYS A 319 -1.55 -4.79 -24.68
N ASP A 320 -0.89 -3.66 -24.92
CA ASP A 320 0.48 -3.38 -24.50
C ASP A 320 0.77 -1.88 -24.61
N GLU A 321 1.98 -1.45 -24.23
CA GLU A 321 2.40 -0.06 -24.31
C GLU A 321 2.42 0.50 -25.74
N GLU A 322 2.74 -0.33 -26.75
CA GLU A 322 2.75 0.12 -28.14
C GLU A 322 1.32 0.42 -28.64
N SER A 323 0.40 -0.48 -28.33
CA SER A 323 -1.03 -0.35 -28.57
C SER A 323 -1.60 0.87 -27.85
N GLN A 324 -1.15 1.15 -26.62
CA GLN A 324 -1.52 2.36 -25.90
C GLN A 324 -1.17 3.63 -26.67
N ARG A 325 0.06 3.73 -27.20
CA ARG A 325 0.50 4.87 -28.02
C ARG A 325 -0.34 4.99 -29.29
N LYS A 326 -0.60 3.88 -29.98
CA LYS A 326 -1.41 3.86 -31.21
C LYS A 326 -2.85 4.30 -30.98
N VAL A 327 -3.49 3.81 -29.92
CA VAL A 327 -4.86 4.20 -29.57
C VAL A 327 -4.94 5.70 -29.29
N ILE A 328 -3.99 6.24 -28.52
CA ILE A 328 -3.91 7.68 -28.25
C ILE A 328 -3.76 8.47 -29.56
N GLU A 329 -2.80 8.10 -30.42
CA GLU A 329 -2.56 8.76 -31.70
C GLU A 329 -3.80 8.74 -32.60
N ILE A 330 -4.46 7.58 -32.72
CA ILE A 330 -5.66 7.40 -33.54
C ILE A 330 -6.81 8.28 -33.02
N ILE A 331 -7.06 8.28 -31.72
CA ILE A 331 -8.16 9.06 -31.13
C ILE A 331 -7.89 10.56 -31.26
N GLU A 332 -6.68 11.02 -30.97
CA GLU A 332 -6.32 12.43 -31.08
C GLU A 332 -6.37 12.92 -32.54
N ARG A 333 -5.86 12.13 -33.48
CA ARG A 333 -5.83 12.47 -34.92
C ARG A 333 -7.21 12.41 -35.56
N ASP A 334 -7.95 11.32 -35.35
CA ASP A 334 -9.18 11.07 -36.09
C ASP A 334 -10.42 11.69 -35.43
N LEU A 335 -10.43 11.76 -34.09
CA LEU A 335 -11.59 12.20 -33.31
C LEU A 335 -11.38 13.56 -32.62
N GLY A 336 -10.14 14.08 -32.59
CA GLY A 336 -9.82 15.36 -31.95
C GLY A 336 -10.02 15.38 -30.45
N MET A 337 -10.01 14.20 -29.81
CA MET A 337 -10.27 14.01 -28.38
C MET A 337 -8.95 13.84 -27.61
N SER A 338 -8.84 14.48 -26.44
CA SER A 338 -7.63 14.36 -25.61
C SER A 338 -7.61 13.04 -24.85
N CYS A 339 -6.45 12.38 -24.83
CA CYS A 339 -6.26 11.13 -24.10
C CYS A 339 -5.34 11.30 -22.89
N LEU A 340 -5.47 10.39 -21.92
CA LEU A 340 -4.57 10.23 -20.79
C LEU A 340 -4.04 8.80 -20.78
N LYS A 341 -2.72 8.68 -20.68
CA LYS A 341 -2.04 7.41 -20.42
C LYS A 341 -2.20 7.04 -18.94
N LEU A 342 -2.73 5.85 -18.70
CA LEU A 342 -2.78 5.23 -17.38
C LEU A 342 -2.11 3.86 -17.45
N VAL A 343 -1.24 3.57 -16.50
CA VAL A 343 -0.64 2.25 -16.36
C VAL A 343 -0.92 1.79 -14.94
N ILE A 344 -1.59 0.65 -14.80
CA ILE A 344 -1.61 -0.05 -13.53
C ILE A 344 -0.30 -0.83 -13.49
N GLU A 345 0.67 -0.29 -12.75
CA GLU A 345 1.99 -0.89 -12.64
C GLU A 345 1.90 -2.30 -12.05
N ALA A 346 2.77 -3.19 -12.54
CA ALA A 346 2.93 -4.52 -11.97
C ALA A 346 3.25 -4.36 -10.48
N GLY A 347 2.29 -4.73 -9.64
CA GLY A 347 2.40 -4.65 -8.20
C GLY A 347 3.12 -5.89 -7.70
N ARG A 348 4.44 -6.02 -7.92
CA ARG A 348 5.27 -6.87 -7.04
C ARG A 348 5.39 -6.23 -5.64
N HIS A 349 4.30 -5.68 -5.11
CA HIS A 349 4.25 -5.19 -3.76
C HIS A 349 4.40 -6.42 -2.86
N ILE A 350 5.47 -6.42 -2.08
CA ILE A 350 5.68 -7.46 -1.09
C ILE A 350 4.67 -7.20 0.02
N ARG A 351 3.63 -8.04 0.06
CA ARG A 351 2.55 -7.97 1.06
C ARG A 351 2.71 -8.99 2.20
N LYS A 352 3.60 -9.97 2.01
CA LYS A 352 3.87 -11.05 2.98
C LYS A 352 5.23 -10.83 3.62
N ALA A 353 5.31 -10.99 4.94
CA ALA A 353 6.57 -11.10 5.66
C ALA A 353 6.75 -12.48 6.29
N VAL A 354 7.98 -12.95 6.37
CA VAL A 354 8.40 -14.18 7.04
C VAL A 354 9.41 -13.81 8.11
N ILE A 355 9.17 -14.23 9.35
CA ILE A 355 10.04 -13.96 10.49
C ILE A 355 10.36 -15.29 11.19
N PRO A 356 11.60 -15.79 11.07
CA PRO A 356 12.03 -16.98 11.78
C PRO A 356 12.23 -16.72 13.28
N ALA A 357 11.46 -17.43 14.10
CA ALA A 357 11.46 -17.40 15.57
C ALA A 357 11.59 -18.82 16.17
N ALA A 358 12.14 -19.76 15.40
CA ALA A 358 12.22 -21.18 15.76
C ALA A 358 13.54 -21.58 16.42
N GLY A 359 14.45 -20.63 16.68
CA GLY A 359 15.74 -20.91 17.32
C GLY A 359 15.64 -21.29 18.80
N PHE A 360 16.60 -22.07 19.30
CA PHE A 360 16.66 -22.40 20.73
C PHE A 360 17.30 -21.28 21.58
N GLY A 361 18.09 -20.40 20.96
CA GLY A 361 18.79 -19.33 21.68
C GLY A 361 19.85 -19.86 22.64
N THR A 362 20.68 -20.81 22.20
CA THR A 362 21.72 -21.46 23.02
C THR A 362 22.68 -20.47 23.68
N ARG A 363 23.00 -19.36 23.00
CA ARG A 363 23.87 -18.29 23.50
C ARG A 363 23.30 -17.50 24.68
N LEU A 364 21.99 -17.60 24.91
CA LEU A 364 21.25 -16.96 26.01
C LEU A 364 20.80 -17.98 27.07
N PHE A 365 21.29 -19.22 26.99
CA PHE A 365 20.97 -20.23 27.98
C PHE A 365 21.57 -19.85 29.36
N PRO A 366 20.86 -20.05 30.49
CA PRO A 366 19.58 -20.76 30.62
C PRO A 366 18.32 -19.90 30.47
N ALA A 367 18.42 -18.58 30.24
CA ALA A 367 17.25 -17.71 30.13
C ALA A 367 16.33 -18.14 28.97
N SER A 368 16.91 -18.48 27.82
CA SER A 368 16.18 -18.98 26.64
C SER A 368 15.43 -20.30 26.85
N LYS A 369 15.79 -21.08 27.88
CA LYS A 369 15.05 -22.29 28.29
C LYS A 369 13.74 -21.93 29.02
N ALA A 370 13.73 -20.82 29.75
CA ALA A 370 12.56 -20.38 30.52
C ALA A 370 11.55 -19.65 29.64
N ILE A 371 12.01 -18.81 28.72
CA ILE A 371 11.19 -18.09 27.76
C ILE A 371 11.99 -17.88 26.47
N LYS A 372 11.32 -17.92 25.32
CA LYS A 372 11.96 -17.68 24.02
C LYS A 372 12.57 -16.28 23.95
N LYS A 373 13.73 -16.15 23.30
CA LYS A 373 14.46 -14.87 23.17
C LYS A 373 13.61 -13.82 22.47
N GLU A 374 12.80 -14.23 21.50
CA GLU A 374 11.87 -13.39 20.75
C GLU A 374 10.78 -12.77 21.65
N LEU A 375 10.56 -13.34 22.84
CA LEU A 375 9.65 -12.83 23.85
C LEU A 375 10.34 -12.04 24.97
N PHE A 376 11.65 -11.81 24.86
CA PHE A 376 12.36 -10.94 25.80
C PHE A 376 11.85 -9.50 25.69
N PRO A 377 11.74 -8.77 26.82
CA PRO A 377 11.20 -7.42 26.84
C PRO A 377 12.20 -6.39 26.31
N VAL A 378 11.73 -5.53 25.41
CA VAL A 378 12.45 -4.33 24.95
C VAL A 378 11.59 -3.09 25.14
N ILE A 379 12.21 -1.92 25.17
CA ILE A 379 11.52 -0.64 25.35
C ILE A 379 11.61 0.13 24.03
N ASP A 380 10.47 0.41 23.43
CA ASP A 380 10.42 1.19 22.19
C ASP A 380 10.54 2.70 22.44
N SER A 381 10.53 3.49 21.36
CA SER A 381 10.59 4.96 21.41
C SER A 381 9.41 5.62 22.13
N THR A 382 8.29 4.93 22.30
CA THR A 382 7.15 5.39 23.12
C THR A 382 7.38 5.18 24.62
N GLY A 383 8.45 4.46 25.00
CA GLY A 383 8.73 4.07 26.37
C GLY A 383 7.95 2.83 26.82
N ARG A 384 7.30 2.12 25.89
CA ARG A 384 6.50 0.93 26.18
C ARG A 384 7.38 -0.31 26.17
N ALA A 385 7.36 -1.06 27.27
CA ALA A 385 7.96 -2.38 27.32
C ALA A 385 7.08 -3.38 26.56
N LYS A 386 7.64 -4.09 25.59
CA LYS A 386 6.96 -5.12 24.80
C LYS A 386 7.91 -6.26 24.39
N PRO A 387 7.39 -7.45 24.06
CA PRO A 387 8.21 -8.52 23.49
C PRO A 387 8.91 -8.08 22.20
N ALA A 388 10.17 -8.48 22.01
CA ALA A 388 10.94 -8.14 20.81
C ALA A 388 10.23 -8.53 19.50
N ILE A 389 9.60 -9.70 19.44
CA ILE A 389 8.84 -10.16 18.27
C ILE A 389 7.70 -9.21 17.90
N MET A 390 7.10 -8.54 18.89
CA MET A 390 6.04 -7.57 18.65
C MET A 390 6.60 -6.35 17.91
N ALA A 391 7.77 -5.84 18.30
CA ALA A 391 8.41 -4.72 17.62
C ALA A 391 8.80 -5.07 16.17
N ILE A 392 9.22 -6.32 15.90
CA ILE A 392 9.54 -6.78 14.53
C ILE A 392 8.27 -6.90 13.67
N VAL A 393 7.16 -7.39 14.25
CA VAL A 393 5.86 -7.44 13.56
C VAL A 393 5.33 -6.02 13.30
N GLU A 394 5.45 -5.11 14.26
CA GLU A 394 5.09 -3.70 14.09
C GLU A 394 5.93 -3.04 12.97
N GLU A 395 7.25 -3.28 12.92
CA GLU A 395 8.13 -2.81 11.85
C GLU A 395 7.66 -3.25 10.46
N ALA A 396 7.32 -4.54 10.31
CA ALA A 396 6.81 -5.10 9.06
C ALA A 396 5.47 -4.45 8.66
N VAL A 397 4.50 -4.39 9.58
CA VAL A 397 3.17 -3.84 9.30
C VAL A 397 3.22 -2.34 9.00
N ASN A 398 4.07 -1.59 9.71
CA ASN A 398 4.30 -0.17 9.45
C ASN A 398 4.93 0.07 8.07
N ALA A 399 5.69 -0.89 7.55
CA ALA A 399 6.24 -0.85 6.20
C ALA A 399 5.22 -1.19 5.08
N GLY A 400 3.98 -1.54 5.43
CA GLY A 400 2.92 -1.89 4.49
C GLY A 400 2.66 -3.39 4.34
N ILE A 401 3.28 -4.24 5.16
CA ILE A 401 3.01 -5.69 5.14
C ILE A 401 1.59 -5.99 5.62
N GLU A 402 0.88 -6.81 4.86
CA GLU A 402 -0.51 -7.21 5.12
C GLU A 402 -0.58 -8.49 5.95
N GLU A 403 0.29 -9.46 5.65
CA GLU A 403 0.31 -10.78 6.26
C GLU A 403 1.71 -11.14 6.78
N VAL A 404 1.79 -11.67 8.00
CA VAL A 404 3.07 -12.05 8.64
C VAL A 404 3.05 -13.53 9.00
N CYS A 405 4.07 -14.26 8.58
CA CYS A 405 4.31 -15.64 8.96
C CYS A 405 5.44 -15.70 10.00
N LEU A 406 5.10 -16.14 11.21
CA LEU A 406 6.08 -16.46 12.24
C LEU A 406 6.42 -17.96 12.16
N ILE A 407 7.68 -18.27 11.85
CA ILE A 407 8.16 -19.66 11.88
C ILE A 407 8.58 -19.98 13.30
N VAL A 408 7.88 -20.89 13.96
CA VAL A 408 8.09 -21.26 15.36
C VAL A 408 8.41 -22.74 15.48
N GLN A 409 8.95 -23.21 16.61
CA GLN A 409 8.97 -24.66 16.84
C GLN A 409 7.57 -25.15 17.20
N LYS A 410 7.26 -26.39 16.84
CA LYS A 410 5.97 -27.01 17.16
C LYS A 410 5.60 -26.93 18.64
N GLY A 411 6.58 -27.13 19.54
CA GLY A 411 6.37 -27.05 20.98
C GLY A 411 6.08 -25.65 21.53
N ASP A 412 6.37 -24.60 20.76
CA ASP A 412 6.23 -23.20 21.18
C ASP A 412 5.02 -22.51 20.54
N THR A 413 4.27 -23.20 19.69
CA THR A 413 3.16 -22.60 18.93
C THR A 413 2.11 -21.98 19.86
N GLU A 414 1.70 -22.71 20.90
CA GLU A 414 0.72 -22.23 21.89
C GLU A 414 1.19 -20.95 22.61
N LEU A 415 2.49 -20.82 22.85
CA LEU A 415 3.06 -19.65 23.52
C LEU A 415 2.88 -18.38 22.69
N PHE A 416 3.18 -18.45 21.39
CA PHE A 416 3.00 -17.31 20.49
C PHE A 416 1.52 -17.06 20.16
N GLU A 417 0.71 -18.10 19.99
CA GLU A 417 -0.73 -17.95 19.77
C GLU A 417 -1.43 -17.32 20.97
N SER A 418 -1.04 -17.69 22.20
CA SER A 418 -1.56 -17.06 23.40
C SER A 418 -1.23 -15.57 23.47
N PHE A 419 -0.09 -15.13 22.93
CA PHE A 419 0.29 -13.72 22.93
C PHE A 419 -0.46 -12.91 21.87
N PHE A 420 -0.47 -13.38 20.61
CA PHE A 420 -1.04 -12.62 19.49
C PHE A 420 -2.56 -12.78 19.33
N LYS A 421 -3.11 -13.95 19.66
CA LYS A 421 -4.52 -14.29 19.32
C LYS A 421 -5.46 -14.32 20.52
N THR A 422 -4.93 -14.32 21.75
CA THR A 422 -5.74 -14.53 22.96
C THR A 422 -5.69 -13.31 23.88
N PRO A 423 -6.82 -12.67 24.21
CA PRO A 423 -6.83 -11.57 25.18
C PRO A 423 -6.46 -12.05 26.60
N PRO A 424 -5.98 -11.15 27.46
CA PRO A 424 -5.85 -11.44 28.89
C PRO A 424 -7.18 -11.92 29.49
N ARG A 425 -7.12 -12.77 30.53
CA ARG A 425 -8.31 -13.17 31.30
C ARG A 425 -9.08 -11.94 31.77
N ILE A 426 -10.40 -12.02 31.80
CA ILE A 426 -11.30 -10.88 32.10
C ILE A 426 -10.94 -10.14 33.40
N GLU A 427 -10.49 -10.89 34.43
CA GLU A 427 -10.06 -10.34 35.72
C GLU A 427 -8.81 -9.47 35.61
N HIS A 428 -7.88 -9.80 34.72
CA HIS A 428 -6.70 -8.98 34.44
C HIS A 428 -7.04 -7.85 33.49
N TYR A 429 -7.82 -8.12 32.45
CA TYR A 429 -8.27 -7.11 31.49
C TYR A 429 -9.00 -5.94 32.17
N ASN A 430 -9.88 -6.24 33.14
CA ASN A 430 -10.62 -5.22 33.88
C ASN A 430 -9.74 -4.31 34.74
N LYS A 431 -8.53 -4.76 35.12
CA LYS A 431 -7.55 -3.98 35.89
C LYS A 431 -6.69 -3.05 35.02
N LEU A 432 -6.75 -3.18 33.70
CA LEU A 432 -5.99 -2.34 32.78
C LEU A 432 -6.58 -0.92 32.69
N SER A 433 -5.70 0.07 32.51
CA SER A 433 -6.09 1.42 32.10
C SER A 433 -6.80 1.39 30.73
N GLN A 434 -7.54 2.45 30.38
CA GLN A 434 -8.16 2.54 29.05
C GLN A 434 -7.13 2.46 27.92
N GLU A 435 -5.97 3.11 28.09
CA GLU A 435 -4.86 3.04 27.15
C GLU A 435 -4.38 1.59 26.94
N ASN A 436 -4.18 0.83 28.02
CA ASN A 436 -3.73 -0.55 27.92
C ASN A 436 -4.82 -1.50 27.41
N LYS A 437 -6.11 -1.19 27.60
CA LYS A 437 -7.21 -1.91 26.95
C LYS A 437 -7.17 -1.71 25.43
N GLY A 438 -7.02 -0.47 24.97
CA GLY A 438 -6.84 -0.17 23.55
C GLY A 438 -5.60 -0.85 22.96
N TYR A 439 -4.51 -0.93 23.72
CA TYR A 439 -3.32 -1.68 23.29
C TYR A 439 -3.57 -3.20 23.19
N CYS A 440 -4.39 -3.79 24.08
CA CYS A 440 -4.79 -5.19 23.92
C CYS A 440 -5.58 -5.42 22.63
N ASP A 441 -6.51 -4.52 22.30
CA ASP A 441 -7.27 -4.59 21.05
C ASP A 441 -6.34 -4.49 19.84
N TYR A 442 -5.33 -3.61 19.90
CA TYR A 442 -4.29 -3.49 18.88
C TYR A 442 -3.46 -4.77 18.70
N VAL A 443 -3.03 -5.42 19.80
CA VAL A 443 -2.31 -6.71 19.74
C VAL A 443 -3.15 -7.77 19.02
N LEU A 444 -4.45 -7.84 19.33
CA LEU A 444 -5.36 -8.78 18.67
C LEU A 444 -5.61 -8.44 17.21
N GLU A 445 -5.67 -7.15 16.85
CA GLU A 445 -5.77 -6.72 15.46
C GLU A 445 -4.52 -7.14 14.66
N LEU A 446 -3.32 -6.92 15.21
CA LEU A 446 -2.09 -7.43 14.65
C LEU A 446 -2.10 -8.95 14.54
N GLY A 447 -2.58 -9.64 15.59
CA GLY A 447 -2.68 -11.09 15.62
C GLY A 447 -3.55 -11.70 14.51
N ARG A 448 -4.52 -10.95 13.97
CA ARG A 448 -5.31 -11.37 12.80
C ARG A 448 -4.49 -11.43 11.50
N ARG A 449 -3.37 -10.70 11.45
CA ARG A 449 -2.41 -10.71 10.32
C ARG A 449 -1.33 -11.77 10.49
N VAL A 450 -1.21 -12.38 11.67
CA VAL A 450 -0.13 -13.31 12.02
C VAL A 450 -0.57 -14.76 11.84
N THR A 451 0.15 -15.47 10.97
CA THR A 451 0.07 -16.92 10.78
C THR A 451 1.31 -17.60 11.38
N PHE A 452 1.12 -18.78 11.97
CA PHE A 452 2.21 -19.58 12.52
C PHE A 452 2.50 -20.77 11.62
N VAL A 453 3.77 -20.93 11.25
CA VAL A 453 4.28 -22.09 10.51
C VAL A 453 5.30 -22.80 11.41
N THR A 454 5.26 -24.12 11.44
CA THR A 454 6.12 -24.89 12.34
C THR A 454 7.39 -25.36 11.64
N GLN A 455 8.53 -25.16 12.29
CA GLN A 455 9.76 -25.89 12.03
C GLN A 455 9.88 -27.05 13.02
N ASP A 456 9.70 -28.28 12.53
CA ASP A 456 9.75 -29.47 13.39
C ASP A 456 11.17 -29.84 13.83
N VAL A 457 12.16 -29.61 12.96
CA VAL A 457 13.59 -29.90 13.22
C VAL A 457 14.45 -28.67 12.92
N GLN A 458 15.36 -28.34 13.85
CA GLN A 458 16.27 -27.20 13.73
C GLN A 458 17.50 -27.56 12.90
N GLU A 459 17.37 -27.48 11.57
CA GLU A 459 18.46 -27.83 10.64
C GLU A 459 19.21 -26.62 10.06
N GLY A 460 18.97 -25.41 10.59
CA GLY A 460 19.61 -24.17 10.14
C GLY A 460 18.62 -23.08 9.72
N PHE A 461 19.16 -21.89 9.45
CA PHE A 461 18.37 -20.72 9.06
C PHE A 461 17.68 -20.88 7.70
N GLY A 462 18.39 -21.42 6.70
CA GLY A 462 17.82 -21.72 5.39
C GLY A 462 16.66 -22.71 5.47
N HIS A 463 16.77 -23.74 6.30
CA HIS A 463 15.66 -24.68 6.54
C HIS A 463 14.46 -23.99 7.19
N ALA A 464 14.68 -23.11 8.18
CA ALA A 464 13.59 -22.35 8.79
C ALA A 464 12.82 -21.53 7.74
N VAL A 465 13.53 -20.79 6.88
CA VAL A 465 12.92 -20.04 5.77
C VAL A 465 12.15 -20.97 4.82
N TYR A 466 12.72 -22.12 4.46
CA TYR A 466 12.09 -23.11 3.58
C TYR A 466 10.75 -23.65 4.11
N CYS A 467 10.56 -23.74 5.43
CA CYS A 467 9.29 -24.16 6.03
C CYS A 467 8.12 -23.24 5.62
N ALA A 468 8.37 -21.97 5.31
CA ALA A 468 7.32 -21.01 4.93
C ALA A 468 6.89 -21.08 3.44
N ARG A 469 7.55 -21.91 2.60
CA ARG A 469 7.36 -21.91 1.14
C ARG A 469 5.88 -22.04 0.71
N ASP A 470 5.12 -22.93 1.37
CA ASP A 470 3.74 -23.25 0.96
C ASP A 470 2.80 -22.10 1.36
N TRP A 471 3.11 -21.39 2.44
CA TRP A 471 2.37 -20.20 2.89
C TRP A 471 2.70 -18.97 2.04
N VAL A 472 3.97 -18.78 1.67
CA VAL A 472 4.39 -17.70 0.77
C VAL A 472 3.81 -17.90 -0.63
N GLY A 473 3.86 -19.13 -1.17
CA GLY A 473 3.44 -19.44 -2.52
C GLY A 473 4.39 -18.86 -3.57
N ASN A 474 3.85 -18.40 -4.70
CA ASN A 474 4.63 -17.84 -5.81
C ASN A 474 4.70 -16.30 -5.77
N GLU A 475 4.73 -15.71 -4.58
CA GLU A 475 4.73 -14.26 -4.38
C GLU A 475 6.07 -13.80 -3.78
N PRO A 476 6.55 -12.59 -4.10
CA PRO A 476 7.70 -12.03 -3.41
C PRO A 476 7.35 -11.73 -1.95
N PHE A 477 8.33 -11.84 -1.06
CA PHE A 477 8.11 -11.72 0.39
C PHE A 477 9.26 -10.99 1.09
N LEU A 478 8.95 -10.40 2.24
CA LEU A 478 9.91 -9.75 3.11
C LEU A 478 10.40 -10.77 4.14
N LEU A 479 11.67 -11.11 4.15
CA LEU A 479 12.28 -11.89 5.21
C LEU A 479 12.93 -10.94 6.23
N MET A 480 12.59 -11.10 7.51
CA MET A 480 13.20 -10.34 8.60
C MET A 480 13.72 -11.31 9.67
N LEU A 481 14.88 -11.00 10.26
CA LEU A 481 15.42 -11.81 11.35
C LEU A 481 14.63 -11.60 12.64
N GLY A 482 14.22 -12.70 13.30
CA GLY A 482 13.42 -12.66 14.54
C GLY A 482 14.16 -12.22 15.79
N ASP A 483 15.47 -12.02 15.70
CA ASP A 483 16.35 -11.59 16.80
C ASP A 483 17.05 -10.25 16.54
N HIS A 484 16.59 -9.51 15.52
CA HIS A 484 17.09 -8.18 15.23
C HIS A 484 15.96 -7.17 15.26
N LEU A 485 16.18 -6.10 16.01
CA LEU A 485 15.32 -4.92 16.04
C LEU A 485 15.91 -3.83 15.14
N TYR A 486 15.04 -2.98 14.62
CA TYR A 486 15.40 -1.99 13.60
C TYR A 486 14.93 -0.61 14.04
N GLY A 487 15.84 0.36 14.05
CA GLY A 487 15.54 1.77 14.31
C GLY A 487 16.00 2.61 13.12
N SER A 488 15.16 3.55 12.69
CA SER A 488 15.38 4.30 11.45
C SER A 488 15.90 5.70 11.76
N ASP A 489 16.85 6.17 10.94
CA ASP A 489 17.30 7.57 10.99
C ASP A 489 16.45 8.49 10.09
N GLU A 490 15.41 7.94 9.44
CA GLU A 490 14.47 8.65 8.56
C GLU A 490 13.01 8.49 9.01
N GLU A 491 12.09 9.25 8.42
CA GLU A 491 10.64 9.09 8.65
C GLU A 491 10.12 7.71 8.20
N SER A 492 10.76 7.09 7.21
CA SER A 492 10.39 5.77 6.72
C SER A 492 11.06 4.68 7.57
N SER A 493 10.35 3.57 7.83
CA SER A 493 10.93 2.45 8.58
C SER A 493 12.04 1.75 7.80
N CYS A 494 12.93 1.01 8.47
CA CYS A 494 14.04 0.31 7.80
C CYS A 494 13.51 -0.72 6.77
N ALA A 495 12.44 -1.44 7.14
CA ALA A 495 11.76 -2.35 6.23
C ALA A 495 11.17 -1.60 5.02
N LYS A 496 10.57 -0.42 5.21
CA LYS A 496 10.02 0.38 4.11
C LYS A 496 11.10 0.82 3.12
N GLN A 497 12.28 1.21 3.60
CA GLN A 497 13.40 1.59 2.75
C GLN A 497 13.82 0.43 1.82
N VAL A 498 13.92 -0.80 2.34
CA VAL A 498 14.26 -1.99 1.53
C VAL A 498 13.14 -2.33 0.54
N LEU A 499 11.87 -2.22 0.96
CA LEU A 499 10.72 -2.43 0.08
C LEU A 499 10.67 -1.40 -1.06
N ASP A 500 11.02 -0.14 -0.79
CA ASP A 500 11.09 0.91 -1.80
C ASP A 500 12.22 0.67 -2.79
N ALA A 501 13.37 0.20 -2.32
CA ALA A 501 14.45 -0.25 -3.19
C ALA A 501 14.00 -1.42 -4.09
N TYR A 502 13.30 -2.42 -3.54
CA TYR A 502 12.72 -3.52 -4.31
C TYR A 502 11.72 -3.04 -5.37
N ALA A 503 10.84 -2.09 -5.01
CA ALA A 503 9.88 -1.52 -5.94
C ALA A 503 10.56 -0.78 -7.12
N ARG A 504 11.76 -0.23 -6.91
CA ARG A 504 12.56 0.42 -7.96
C ARG A 504 13.26 -0.56 -8.87
N VAL A 505 13.92 -1.59 -8.32
CA VAL A 505 14.79 -2.50 -9.10
C VAL A 505 14.09 -3.75 -9.61
N ARG A 506 12.95 -4.12 -9.01
CA ARG A 506 12.05 -5.23 -9.42
C ARG A 506 12.65 -6.64 -9.38
N HIS A 507 13.76 -6.82 -8.67
CA HIS A 507 14.37 -8.11 -8.34
C HIS A 507 14.80 -8.12 -6.86
N SER A 508 15.31 -9.24 -6.35
CA SER A 508 15.63 -9.40 -4.94
C SER A 508 16.57 -8.29 -4.40
N VAL A 509 16.26 -7.80 -3.19
CA VAL A 509 17.01 -6.73 -2.48
C VAL A 509 17.35 -7.14 -1.06
N VAL A 510 18.54 -6.81 -0.59
CA VAL A 510 18.99 -7.02 0.80
C VAL A 510 19.35 -5.68 1.41
N GLY A 511 18.88 -5.43 2.63
CA GLY A 511 19.37 -4.30 3.42
C GLY A 511 20.82 -4.53 3.82
N LEU A 512 21.65 -3.49 3.74
CA LEU A 512 23.08 -3.52 4.08
C LEU A 512 23.40 -2.52 5.20
N LYS A 513 24.44 -2.81 5.97
CA LYS A 513 25.12 -1.87 6.86
C LYS A 513 26.62 -1.90 6.63
N VAL A 514 27.26 -0.76 6.87
CA VAL A 514 28.71 -0.72 7.05
C VAL A 514 29.07 -1.41 8.37
N THR A 515 30.08 -2.27 8.34
CA THR A 515 30.51 -3.08 9.47
C THR A 515 32.03 -3.03 9.57
N PRO A 516 32.58 -2.74 10.75
CA PRO A 516 34.02 -2.77 10.95
C PRO A 516 34.55 -4.22 10.93
N ILE A 517 35.78 -4.41 10.46
CA ILE A 517 36.38 -5.74 10.26
C ILE A 517 36.32 -6.66 11.48
N GLN A 518 36.37 -6.11 12.70
CA GLN A 518 36.36 -6.88 13.95
C GLN A 518 35.02 -7.59 14.20
N GLU A 519 33.94 -7.14 13.56
CA GLU A 519 32.59 -7.68 13.74
C GLU A 519 32.14 -8.62 12.62
N LEU A 520 32.89 -8.72 11.50
CA LEU A 520 32.43 -9.42 10.29
C LEU A 520 32.12 -10.90 10.47
N SER A 521 32.88 -11.58 11.34
CA SER A 521 32.69 -13.01 11.60
C SER A 521 31.30 -13.38 12.15
N ASN A 522 30.49 -12.38 12.51
CA ASN A 522 29.11 -12.57 12.98
C ASN A 522 28.06 -12.51 11.86
N PHE A 523 28.42 -12.07 10.65
CA PHE A 523 27.45 -11.69 9.63
C PHE A 523 27.77 -12.25 8.23
N GLY A 524 26.73 -12.45 7.44
CA GLY A 524 26.86 -12.55 5.99
C GLY A 524 27.32 -11.21 5.41
N CYS A 525 28.26 -11.24 4.49
CA CYS A 525 28.86 -10.07 3.83
C CYS A 525 28.55 -10.09 2.34
N VAL A 526 28.61 -8.91 1.73
CA VAL A 526 28.45 -8.74 0.28
C VAL A 526 29.56 -7.88 -0.29
N THR A 527 29.86 -8.08 -1.57
CA THR A 527 30.59 -7.10 -2.38
C THR A 527 29.81 -6.83 -3.67
N GLY A 528 30.16 -5.72 -4.34
CA GLY A 528 29.42 -5.26 -5.50
C GLY A 528 29.92 -3.94 -6.06
N VAL A 529 29.16 -3.40 -7.01
CA VAL A 529 29.44 -2.13 -7.66
C VAL A 529 28.33 -1.15 -7.34
N TRP A 530 28.68 0.05 -6.86
CA TRP A 530 27.71 1.10 -6.59
C TRP A 530 26.99 1.53 -7.88
N GLN A 531 25.68 1.69 -7.81
CA GLN A 531 24.90 2.22 -8.93
C GLN A 531 24.87 3.74 -8.88
N GLU A 532 25.11 4.41 -10.01
CA GLU A 532 24.98 5.86 -10.13
C GLU A 532 23.50 6.27 -10.17
N GLU A 533 23.05 7.05 -9.19
CA GLU A 533 21.75 7.68 -9.24
C GLU A 533 21.82 9.03 -9.95
N LYS A 534 21.22 9.14 -11.14
CA LYS A 534 21.08 10.42 -11.82
C LYS A 534 20.16 11.35 -11.03
N GLY A 535 20.72 12.38 -10.40
CA GLY A 535 19.98 13.50 -9.82
C GLY A 535 19.75 13.45 -8.31
N SER A 536 20.27 12.45 -7.59
CA SER A 536 20.29 12.48 -6.12
C SER A 536 21.52 13.23 -5.61
N ARG A 537 21.35 14.00 -4.52
CA ARG A 537 22.45 14.67 -3.81
C ARG A 537 23.16 13.73 -2.83
N GLU A 538 22.71 12.48 -2.72
CA GLU A 538 23.18 11.51 -1.75
C GLU A 538 24.17 10.54 -2.41
N GLN A 539 25.28 10.28 -1.72
CA GLN A 539 26.26 9.29 -2.15
C GLN A 539 25.69 7.87 -1.97
N HIS A 540 25.67 7.11 -3.06
CA HIS A 540 25.65 5.64 -3.13
C HIS A 540 24.72 4.91 -2.13
N SER A 541 23.41 4.87 -2.41
CA SER A 541 22.42 4.12 -1.62
C SER A 541 22.18 2.69 -2.11
N LEU A 542 22.48 2.40 -3.38
CA LEU A 542 22.14 1.14 -4.04
C LEU A 542 23.40 0.49 -4.65
N LEU A 543 23.61 -0.78 -4.32
CA LEU A 543 24.73 -1.61 -4.75
C LEU A 543 24.22 -2.72 -5.66
N GLN A 544 24.81 -2.90 -6.84
CA GLN A 544 24.64 -4.14 -7.60
C GLN A 544 25.50 -5.22 -6.92
N VAL A 545 24.87 -6.20 -6.27
CA VAL A 545 25.61 -7.24 -5.56
C VAL A 545 26.24 -8.19 -6.57
N THR A 546 27.53 -8.48 -6.39
CA THR A 546 28.29 -9.42 -7.23
C THR A 546 28.65 -10.70 -6.50
N GLU A 547 28.60 -10.72 -5.17
CA GLU A 547 28.90 -11.89 -4.35
C GLU A 547 28.26 -11.78 -2.96
N PHE A 548 27.79 -12.91 -2.44
CA PHE A 548 27.45 -13.11 -1.02
C PHE A 548 28.44 -14.09 -0.39
N TYR A 549 28.85 -13.82 0.84
CA TYR A 549 29.75 -14.69 1.60
C TYR A 549 29.33 -14.79 3.06
N GLU A 550 29.20 -16.00 3.61
CA GLU A 550 28.81 -16.20 5.01
C GLU A 550 30.04 -16.11 5.93
N LYS A 551 30.01 -15.16 6.88
CA LYS A 551 30.97 -15.06 8.00
C LYS A 551 32.43 -15.17 7.55
N PRO A 552 32.91 -14.25 6.70
CA PRO A 552 34.29 -14.26 6.23
C PRO A 552 35.26 -14.03 7.39
N ASP A 553 36.45 -14.60 7.29
CA ASP A 553 37.58 -14.15 8.09
C ASP A 553 38.14 -12.82 7.57
N ALA A 554 38.95 -12.16 8.40
CA ALA A 554 39.46 -10.82 8.12
C ALA A 554 40.38 -10.75 6.89
N ASP A 555 41.14 -11.81 6.61
CA ASP A 555 42.08 -11.82 5.50
C ASP A 555 41.33 -12.01 4.18
N TYR A 556 40.38 -12.95 4.14
CA TYR A 556 39.48 -13.14 3.00
C TYR A 556 38.67 -11.88 2.71
N ALA A 557 38.12 -11.23 3.74
CA ALA A 557 37.32 -10.02 3.55
C ALA A 557 38.12 -8.90 2.86
N ARG A 558 39.36 -8.63 3.32
CA ARG A 558 40.22 -7.59 2.72
C ARG A 558 40.58 -7.88 1.27
N GLU A 559 40.78 -9.14 0.92
CA GLU A 559 41.20 -9.52 -0.42
C GLU A 559 40.03 -9.55 -1.41
N TYR A 560 38.85 -10.03 -0.99
CA TYR A 560 37.75 -10.36 -1.90
C TYR A 560 36.46 -9.56 -1.69
N LEU A 561 36.23 -8.97 -0.52
CA LEU A 561 34.93 -8.38 -0.16
C LEU A 561 34.94 -6.84 -0.05
N HIS A 562 36.06 -6.20 -0.36
CA HIS A 562 36.15 -4.74 -0.37
C HIS A 562 35.31 -4.15 -1.51
N VAL A 563 34.66 -3.01 -1.25
CA VAL A 563 33.89 -2.26 -2.24
C VAL A 563 34.57 -0.91 -2.49
N ASP A 564 34.65 -0.50 -3.75
CA ASP A 564 35.25 0.77 -4.11
C ASP A 564 34.62 1.96 -3.36
N SER A 565 35.44 2.91 -2.96
CA SER A 565 35.06 4.11 -2.18
C SER A 565 34.70 3.85 -0.71
N MET A 566 34.91 2.64 -0.17
CA MET A 566 34.84 2.36 1.26
C MET A 566 36.21 2.48 1.96
N ALA A 567 36.20 2.63 3.28
CA ALA A 567 37.42 2.62 4.07
C ALA A 567 38.02 1.19 4.16
N PRO A 568 39.36 1.04 4.25
CA PRO A 568 40.01 -0.28 4.11
C PRO A 568 39.57 -1.39 5.07
N ASP A 569 39.16 -1.04 6.29
CA ASP A 569 38.71 -1.99 7.32
C ASP A 569 37.18 -1.89 7.57
N GLU A 570 36.44 -1.34 6.60
CA GLU A 570 34.97 -1.29 6.58
C GLU A 570 34.41 -2.11 5.44
N PHE A 571 33.37 -2.89 5.71
CA PHE A 571 32.76 -3.81 4.75
C PHE A 571 31.24 -3.75 4.82
N LEU A 572 30.58 -4.21 3.76
CA LEU A 572 29.13 -4.30 3.73
C LEU A 572 28.67 -5.66 4.25
N SER A 573 27.89 -5.65 5.32
CA SER A 573 27.22 -6.84 5.86
C SER A 573 25.71 -6.73 5.75
N VAL A 574 25.04 -7.88 5.78
CA VAL A 574 23.58 -7.96 5.71
C VAL A 574 22.95 -7.33 6.95
N PHE A 575 21.97 -6.47 6.72
CA PHE A 575 21.20 -5.77 7.75
C PHE A 575 20.13 -6.66 8.39
N GLY A 576 19.81 -7.81 7.80
CA GLY A 576 18.79 -8.73 8.34
C GLY A 576 17.37 -8.49 7.82
N ILE A 577 17.22 -7.65 6.78
CA ILE A 577 15.98 -7.44 6.04
C ILE A 577 16.24 -7.79 4.58
N TYR A 578 15.39 -8.65 4.00
CA TYR A 578 15.52 -9.10 2.62
C TYR A 578 14.16 -9.05 1.93
N ALA A 579 14.08 -8.38 0.80
CA ALA A 579 12.96 -8.46 -0.13
C ALA A 579 13.31 -9.52 -1.18
N LEU A 580 12.70 -10.71 -1.10
CA LEU A 580 13.08 -11.87 -1.89
C LEU A 580 12.00 -12.28 -2.87
N THR A 581 12.42 -12.79 -4.03
CA THR A 581 11.55 -13.52 -4.95
C THR A 581 11.33 -14.96 -4.45
N PRO A 582 10.21 -15.62 -4.82
CA PRO A 582 9.92 -16.99 -4.39
C PRO A 582 10.92 -18.02 -4.94
N GLN A 583 11.74 -17.67 -5.94
CA GLN A 583 12.75 -18.56 -6.51
C GLN A 583 13.80 -19.01 -5.48
N ILE A 584 14.01 -18.26 -4.39
CA ILE A 584 14.87 -18.69 -3.27
C ILE A 584 14.48 -20.07 -2.73
N PHE A 585 13.19 -20.42 -2.73
CA PHE A 585 12.72 -21.72 -2.24
C PHE A 585 13.18 -22.88 -3.11
N ALA A 586 13.37 -22.67 -4.41
CA ALA A 586 13.90 -23.71 -5.30
C ALA A 586 15.36 -24.03 -4.96
N PHE A 587 16.17 -23.02 -4.68
CA PHE A 587 17.57 -23.22 -4.25
C PHE A 587 17.65 -23.86 -2.87
N LEU A 588 16.82 -23.42 -1.92
CA LEU A 588 16.72 -24.05 -0.60
C LEU A 588 16.28 -25.52 -0.71
N GLU A 589 15.28 -25.82 -1.55
CA GLU A 589 14.84 -27.19 -1.80
C GLU A 589 15.97 -28.05 -2.37
N GLN A 590 16.74 -27.52 -3.33
CA GLN A 590 17.88 -28.24 -3.92
C GLN A 590 18.95 -28.54 -2.87
N ASN A 591 19.33 -27.56 -2.05
CA ASN A 591 20.31 -27.77 -0.97
C ASN A 591 19.82 -28.82 0.04
N ILE A 592 18.54 -28.76 0.43
CA ILE A 592 17.93 -29.71 1.36
C ILE A 592 17.89 -31.12 0.75
N LYS A 593 17.42 -31.28 -0.49
CA LYS A 593 17.34 -32.57 -1.19
C LYS A 593 18.70 -33.24 -1.36
N HIS A 594 19.74 -32.46 -1.62
CA HIS A 594 21.12 -32.98 -1.80
C HIS A 594 21.94 -32.95 -0.51
N ASN A 595 21.36 -32.56 0.62
CA ASN A 595 22.02 -32.43 1.91
C ASN A 595 23.30 -31.57 1.87
N HIS A 596 23.28 -30.49 1.08
CA HIS A 596 24.36 -29.50 1.03
C HIS A 596 24.28 -28.60 2.25
N ARG A 597 25.29 -28.69 3.14
CA ARG A 597 25.32 -27.97 4.42
C ARG A 597 26.63 -27.20 4.58
N GLU A 598 26.52 -26.02 5.15
CA GLU A 598 27.64 -25.17 5.54
C GLU A 598 27.71 -25.15 7.06
N HIS A 599 28.86 -25.50 7.61
CA HIS A 599 29.06 -25.63 9.06
C HIS A 599 28.03 -26.55 9.75
N GLY A 600 27.51 -27.56 9.04
CA GLY A 600 26.53 -28.52 9.56
C GLY A 600 25.07 -28.10 9.45
N GLU A 601 24.79 -26.91 8.91
CA GLU A 601 23.44 -26.35 8.80
C GLU A 601 23.08 -26.04 7.33
N PHE A 602 21.78 -26.03 7.03
CA PHE A 602 21.29 -25.43 5.80
C PHE A 602 21.29 -23.91 5.94
N GLN A 603 22.25 -23.24 5.29
CA GLN A 603 22.38 -21.79 5.32
C GLN A 603 21.58 -21.11 4.22
N LEU A 604 21.19 -19.86 4.45
CA LEU A 604 20.50 -19.04 3.45
C LEU A 604 21.48 -18.38 2.48
N THR A 605 22.68 -18.00 2.95
CA THR A 605 23.63 -17.14 2.24
C THR A 605 24.09 -17.72 0.89
N SER A 606 24.39 -19.02 0.81
CA SER A 606 24.69 -19.66 -0.47
C SER A 606 23.52 -19.68 -1.44
N CYS A 607 22.29 -19.86 -0.94
CA CYS A 607 21.09 -19.79 -1.78
C CYS A 607 20.84 -18.36 -2.29
N LEU A 608 21.20 -17.33 -1.52
CA LEU A 608 21.15 -15.93 -1.98
C LEU A 608 22.16 -15.67 -3.11
N ASP A 609 23.37 -16.24 -3.02
CA ASP A 609 24.36 -16.11 -4.10
C ASP A 609 23.91 -16.82 -5.39
N GLU A 610 23.29 -17.99 -5.28
CA GLU A 610 22.69 -18.68 -6.44
C GLU A 610 21.51 -17.89 -7.02
N LEU A 611 20.65 -17.30 -6.18
CA LEU A 611 19.57 -16.42 -6.63
C LEU A 611 20.11 -15.20 -7.37
N ARG A 612 21.16 -14.56 -6.83
CA ARG A 612 21.85 -13.44 -7.47
C ARG A 612 22.39 -13.83 -8.86
N LYS A 613 23.00 -15.02 -9.02
CA LYS A 613 23.49 -15.49 -10.32
C LYS A 613 22.35 -15.71 -11.33
N ALA A 614 21.19 -16.14 -10.85
CA ALA A 614 20.05 -16.48 -11.70
C ALA A 614 19.27 -15.26 -12.20
N GLU A 615 18.98 -14.28 -11.33
CA GLU A 615 18.10 -13.14 -11.66
C GLU A 615 18.69 -11.75 -11.34
N GLY A 616 19.90 -11.69 -10.77
CA GLY A 616 20.46 -10.45 -10.24
C GLY A 616 20.01 -10.17 -8.80
N PHE A 617 20.74 -9.28 -8.12
CA PHE A 617 20.47 -8.93 -6.72
C PHE A 617 21.01 -7.53 -6.41
N SER A 618 20.22 -6.72 -5.69
CA SER A 618 20.67 -5.41 -5.23
C SER A 618 20.83 -5.36 -3.72
N GLY A 619 21.79 -4.58 -3.26
CA GLY A 619 21.97 -4.21 -1.87
C GLY A 619 21.51 -2.78 -1.67
N TYR A 620 20.77 -2.50 -0.62
CA TYR A 620 20.38 -1.14 -0.24
C TYR A 620 21.05 -0.79 1.08
N LEU A 621 21.86 0.28 1.10
CA LEU A 621 22.49 0.74 2.33
C LEU A 621 21.44 1.41 3.22
N VAL A 622 21.02 0.69 4.27
CA VAL A 622 19.91 1.12 5.14
C VAL A 622 20.35 2.31 5.98
N LYS A 623 19.53 3.37 5.99
CA LYS A 623 19.72 4.54 6.85
C LYS A 623 19.03 4.29 8.18
N GLY A 624 19.72 3.54 9.02
CA GLY A 624 19.23 3.17 10.32
C GLY A 624 20.20 2.24 11.04
N ARG A 625 19.76 1.81 12.22
CA ARG A 625 20.52 0.97 13.13
C ARG A 625 19.78 -0.33 13.37
N ARG A 626 20.58 -1.38 13.57
CA ARG A 626 20.12 -2.73 13.87
C ARG A 626 20.62 -3.12 15.24
N PHE A 627 19.74 -3.67 16.07
CA PHE A 627 20.02 -4.07 17.45
C PHE A 627 19.82 -5.58 17.62
N ASP A 628 20.84 -6.28 18.14
CA ASP A 628 20.85 -7.73 18.29
C ASP A 628 20.41 -8.15 19.70
N ILE A 629 19.42 -9.04 19.79
CA ILE A 629 18.96 -9.60 21.08
C ILE A 629 19.45 -11.03 21.33
N GLY A 630 20.31 -11.56 20.47
CA GLY A 630 20.79 -12.94 20.43
C GLY A 630 22.03 -13.24 21.29
N LEU A 631 22.66 -12.21 21.86
CA LEU A 631 23.82 -12.30 22.76
C LEU A 631 23.56 -11.52 24.06
N PRO A 632 24.08 -11.95 25.23
CA PRO A 632 23.79 -11.28 26.51
C PRO A 632 24.17 -9.78 26.56
N GLU A 633 25.40 -9.44 26.13
CA GLU A 633 25.87 -8.04 26.15
C GLU A 633 25.18 -7.18 25.09
N GLU A 634 24.96 -7.72 23.89
CA GLU A 634 24.20 -7.03 22.83
C GLU A 634 22.75 -6.79 23.25
N TYR A 635 22.12 -7.77 23.92
CA TYR A 635 20.78 -7.59 24.46
C TYR A 635 20.75 -6.50 25.54
N ARG A 636 21.75 -6.47 26.44
CA ARG A 636 21.88 -5.39 27.43
C ARG A 636 21.98 -4.03 26.75
N GLN A 637 22.81 -3.91 25.72
CA GLN A 637 22.99 -2.66 24.96
C GLN A 637 21.71 -2.28 24.19
N THR A 638 21.04 -3.25 23.59
CA THR A 638 19.77 -3.08 22.88
C THR A 638 18.69 -2.50 23.80
N VAL A 639 18.56 -3.00 25.03
CA VAL A 639 17.60 -2.46 26.01
C VAL A 639 17.88 -0.99 26.37
N ILE A 640 19.14 -0.54 26.27
CA ILE A 640 19.53 0.85 26.51
C ILE A 640 19.23 1.72 25.28
N ASP A 641 19.62 1.25 24.09
CA ASP A 641 19.70 2.11 22.91
C ASP A 641 18.45 2.10 22.03
N PHE A 642 17.70 0.99 21.97
CA PHE A 642 16.57 0.83 21.05
C PHE A 642 15.45 1.86 21.28
N ARG A 643 15.28 2.32 22.52
CA ARG A 643 14.34 3.40 22.84
C ARG A 643 14.66 4.72 22.13
N ASN A 644 15.93 4.95 21.78
CA ASN A 644 16.40 6.18 21.15
C ASN A 644 16.61 5.99 19.64
N ALA A 645 15.96 4.98 19.07
CA ALA A 645 16.15 4.54 17.70
C ALA A 645 14.92 4.76 16.83
#